data_AF-M2NEI2-F1
#
_entry.id   AF-M2NEI2-F1
#
_cell.length_a   1.000
_cell.length_b   1.000
_cell.length_c   1.000
_cell.angle_alpha   90.00
_cell.angle_beta   90.00
_cell.angle_gamma   90.00
#
_symmetry.space_group_name_H-M   'P 1'
#
loop_
_entity.id
_entity.type
_entity.pdbx_description
1 polymer ?
#
loop_
_entity_poly.entity_id
_entity_poly.type
_entity_poly.pdbx_seq_one_letter_code
_entity_poly.pdbx_strand_id
1 'polypeptide(L)'
;MQSGNILQIPFRRTHSLLLSEPIKNYIETKYDQHPNTFARDLEVIDQLRKDAVNALEPHSSGVRKLQQYAAQLVYMSGKFPVDIGADFTWYPSLGYHTNQAHTENNIRFELANVLFNLAAMYSQLALSSNRATADGLKAAANNFCFAAGVVEHHKTVILPELRSSPSEDMDGLTLEALQALMLAQAQECFWQKAVKDGLRDASIAKLAAKVSDLYSEAADWALKSASVNSEWIHHMNAKHHHFAAAAQYRAACDCLEKRKYGEEVARLRDSLSCVNEALKESKWINRAVLGDLNGLRSRVSEDLKRAEKDNDTIYLIPEPSKSELKVLDRASMVAAKIPKEISHSQEMLGDHGDLGKPLFAKLVPYSVHVAASIYADRRDRLVNQAIIAELEAITARIKDLLASLSLPGSLQALEKPLGLPPGLASHAEEVRQNGGVHRLHDTIANTAKLKSSVRAMYQDGVDLLRTEAGEDEAARRKFGTDRWSRLAAKDALPKLYTQVDEINGYLKQADNSDELVQSRLREHESLIRLLGGTDRDLEDYVPSSSRATMTAKVEREANNLRGTLNEVNRLESRRRKRVEALKTKKNEDEVLPDLLRETARLEREYPMQPITASQFEHLFDDRLKRYDSDQNDLRQEDAEMVALAERIRSASHSFQVARQGDQSSREREQALQNLENAYAAYTQIVRDLETGRKFYNDLGAIVTRFRDECRNFVYTRRTEGQALESDLSNAMAGMHLQQQNQQSLISEKNAQARTQQPQPQQHVPPTARMVEGAIAAPTPQRPQAQPPPVTAVQESPQTVWQQGMPMVFAGPKAAAGTNGGMNGATAVDGRWEPSKGLRFTPR
;
A
#
# COMPACT_ATOMS: atom_id res chain seq x y z
N MET A 1 4.47 -32.04 -33.22
CA MET A 1 5.89 -32.01 -33.63
C MET A 1 6.26 -30.62 -34.13
N GLN A 2 7.27 -29.98 -33.54
CA GLN A 2 7.84 -28.72 -34.05
C GLN A 2 8.68 -28.99 -35.31
N SER A 3 8.59 -28.11 -36.31
CA SER A 3 9.17 -28.33 -37.65
C SER A 3 10.68 -28.01 -37.77
N GLY A 4 11.35 -27.61 -36.68
CA GLY A 4 12.76 -27.21 -36.67
C GLY A 4 13.79 -28.31 -36.39
N ASN A 5 15.06 -27.99 -36.67
CA ASN A 5 16.28 -28.72 -36.27
C ASN A 5 16.74 -28.31 -34.84
N ILE A 6 15.92 -27.55 -34.12
CA ILE A 6 16.14 -26.96 -32.81
C ILE A 6 14.79 -26.98 -32.08
N LEU A 7 14.82 -27.24 -30.76
CA LEU A 7 13.68 -27.12 -29.86
C LEU A 7 13.55 -25.67 -29.37
N GLN A 8 12.32 -25.18 -29.18
CA GLN A 8 12.04 -23.86 -28.57
C GLN A 8 11.19 -24.00 -27.30
N ILE A 9 11.38 -23.10 -26.35
CA ILE A 9 10.49 -22.98 -25.18
C ILE A 9 9.17 -22.34 -25.65
N PRO A 10 8.00 -23.01 -25.49
CA PRO A 10 6.72 -22.43 -25.86
C PRO A 10 6.30 -21.32 -24.88
N PHE A 11 5.46 -20.38 -25.32
CA PHE A 11 4.88 -19.38 -24.42
C PHE A 11 3.79 -20.00 -23.54
N ARG A 12 3.82 -19.67 -22.24
CA ARG A 12 2.67 -19.81 -21.34
C ARG A 12 1.57 -18.81 -21.73
N ARG A 13 0.32 -19.17 -21.42
CA ARG A 13 -0.87 -18.35 -21.71
C ARG A 13 -1.54 -17.93 -20.41
N THR A 14 -2.24 -16.80 -20.43
CA THR A 14 -3.02 -16.26 -19.30
C THR A 14 -4.27 -15.56 -19.83
N HIS A 15 -5.25 -15.32 -18.96
CA HIS A 15 -6.43 -14.52 -19.29
C HIS A 15 -6.15 -13.02 -19.17
N SER A 16 -6.98 -12.21 -19.82
CA SER A 16 -7.01 -10.77 -19.58
C SER A 16 -7.49 -10.49 -18.17
N LEU A 17 -6.78 -9.63 -17.44
CA LEU A 17 -7.06 -9.21 -16.07
C LEU A 17 -6.66 -7.73 -15.97
N LEU A 18 -7.50 -6.93 -15.30
CA LEU A 18 -7.19 -5.55 -14.95
C LEU A 18 -6.64 -5.53 -13.53
N LEU A 19 -5.47 -4.93 -13.36
CA LEU A 19 -4.83 -4.70 -12.06
C LEU A 19 -5.28 -3.37 -11.45
N SER A 20 -5.82 -2.46 -12.26
CA SER A 20 -6.38 -1.19 -11.78
C SER A 20 -7.41 -1.37 -10.67
N GLU A 21 -8.34 -2.33 -10.77
CA GLU A 21 -9.38 -2.54 -9.74
C GLU A 21 -8.83 -3.06 -8.40
N PRO A 22 -8.05 -4.17 -8.33
CA PRO A 22 -7.40 -4.60 -7.08
C PRO A 22 -6.51 -3.53 -6.45
N ILE A 23 -5.67 -2.85 -7.25
CA ILE A 23 -4.77 -1.80 -6.76
C ILE A 23 -5.56 -0.60 -6.24
N LYS A 24 -6.62 -0.18 -6.95
CA LYS A 24 -7.52 0.90 -6.50
C LYS A 24 -8.12 0.58 -5.14
N ASN A 25 -8.69 -0.62 -4.99
CA ASN A 25 -9.30 -1.08 -3.75
C ASN A 25 -8.28 -1.17 -2.60
N TYR A 26 -7.03 -1.56 -2.89
CA TYR A 26 -5.95 -1.57 -1.90
C TYR A 26 -5.56 -0.16 -1.46
N ILE A 27 -5.40 0.78 -2.40
CA ILE A 27 -5.10 2.18 -2.10
C ILE A 27 -6.22 2.80 -1.24
N GLU A 28 -7.48 2.59 -1.63
CA GLU A 28 -8.66 3.14 -0.93
C GLU A 28 -8.80 2.57 0.50
N THR A 29 -8.48 1.29 0.72
CA THR A 29 -8.67 0.63 2.03
C THR A 29 -7.44 0.60 2.94
N LYS A 30 -6.23 0.90 2.44
CA LYS A 30 -4.97 0.76 3.20
C LYS A 30 -4.06 2.00 3.19
N TYR A 31 -4.21 2.91 2.24
CA TYR A 31 -3.27 4.03 2.05
C TYR A 31 -3.80 5.40 2.47
N ASP A 32 -5.10 5.52 2.78
CA ASP A 32 -5.79 6.78 3.12
C ASP A 32 -5.55 7.92 2.10
N GLN A 33 -5.37 7.53 0.83
CA GLN A 33 -5.10 8.42 -0.30
C GLN A 33 -6.12 8.15 -1.40
N HIS A 34 -6.72 9.20 -1.95
CA HIS A 34 -7.79 9.03 -2.94
C HIS A 34 -7.24 8.42 -4.25
N PRO A 35 -7.72 7.24 -4.71
CA PRO A 35 -7.07 6.51 -5.81
C PRO A 35 -6.97 7.25 -7.14
N ASN A 36 -7.90 8.19 -7.43
CA ASN A 36 -7.84 9.04 -8.63
C ASN A 36 -6.51 9.81 -8.77
N THR A 37 -5.77 10.05 -7.68
CA THR A 37 -4.41 10.62 -7.69
C THR A 37 -3.43 9.80 -8.54
N PHE A 38 -3.70 8.51 -8.67
CA PHE A 38 -2.89 7.52 -9.39
C PHE A 38 -3.60 6.99 -10.65
N ALA A 39 -4.68 7.63 -11.13
CA ALA A 39 -5.47 7.14 -12.27
C ALA A 39 -4.62 6.79 -13.50
N ARG A 40 -3.65 7.65 -13.84
CA ARG A 40 -2.71 7.42 -14.94
C ARG A 40 -1.77 6.22 -14.71
N ASP A 41 -1.37 5.97 -13.46
CA ASP A 41 -0.49 4.85 -13.14
C ASP A 41 -1.26 3.52 -13.21
N LEU A 42 -2.54 3.55 -12.80
CA LEU A 42 -3.50 2.44 -12.96
C LEU A 42 -3.77 2.11 -14.44
N GLU A 43 -3.96 3.12 -15.30
CA GLU A 43 -4.08 2.94 -16.76
C GLU A 43 -2.81 2.33 -17.38
N VAL A 44 -1.63 2.78 -16.94
CA VAL A 44 -0.35 2.32 -17.50
C VAL A 44 0.00 0.90 -17.06
N ILE A 45 -0.28 0.47 -15.82
CA ILE A 45 -0.01 -0.92 -15.40
C ILE A 45 -0.91 -1.92 -16.15
N ASP A 46 -2.18 -1.59 -16.38
CA ASP A 46 -3.10 -2.42 -17.18
C ASP A 46 -2.64 -2.53 -18.64
N GLN A 47 -2.22 -1.42 -19.25
CA GLN A 47 -1.70 -1.43 -20.61
C GLN A 47 -0.36 -2.18 -20.71
N LEU A 48 0.54 -2.06 -19.72
CA LEU A 48 1.79 -2.83 -19.67
C LEU A 48 1.53 -4.34 -19.52
N ARG A 49 0.62 -4.76 -18.62
CA ARG A 49 0.21 -6.18 -18.51
C ARG A 49 -0.32 -6.68 -19.85
N LYS A 50 -1.26 -5.95 -20.45
CA LYS A 50 -1.88 -6.28 -21.72
C LYS A 50 -0.85 -6.38 -22.85
N ASP A 51 0.12 -5.48 -22.92
CA ASP A 51 1.19 -5.52 -23.92
C ASP A 51 2.15 -6.69 -23.72
N ALA A 52 2.53 -6.99 -22.47
CA ALA A 52 3.42 -8.10 -22.13
C ALA A 52 2.76 -9.48 -22.35
N VAL A 53 1.52 -9.65 -21.90
CA VAL A 53 0.75 -10.90 -22.02
C VAL A 53 0.46 -11.26 -23.49
N ASN A 54 0.17 -10.27 -24.33
CA ASN A 54 -0.10 -10.49 -25.75
C ASN A 54 1.17 -10.54 -26.62
N ALA A 55 2.37 -10.46 -26.05
CA ALA A 55 3.64 -10.60 -26.75
C ALA A 55 3.97 -12.09 -27.04
N LEU A 56 3.10 -12.77 -27.78
CA LEU A 56 3.18 -14.21 -28.10
C LEU A 56 3.80 -14.49 -29.49
N GLU A 57 4.40 -13.48 -30.12
CA GLU A 57 5.10 -13.58 -31.40
C GLU A 57 6.60 -13.28 -31.23
N PRO A 58 7.52 -14.00 -31.91
CA PRO A 58 8.96 -13.84 -31.75
C PRO A 58 9.49 -12.55 -32.40
N HIS A 59 9.34 -11.42 -31.70
CA HIS A 59 9.78 -10.10 -32.15
C HIS A 59 10.48 -9.30 -31.04
N SER A 60 11.45 -8.46 -31.40
CA SER A 60 12.26 -7.69 -30.45
C SER A 60 11.47 -6.69 -29.60
N SER A 61 10.32 -6.20 -30.09
CA SER A 61 9.40 -5.38 -29.28
C SER A 61 8.75 -6.17 -28.15
N GLY A 62 8.55 -7.49 -28.31
CA GLY A 62 8.02 -8.37 -27.26
C GLY A 62 8.96 -8.49 -26.07
N VAL A 63 10.28 -8.58 -26.34
CA VAL A 63 11.35 -8.54 -25.31
C VAL A 63 11.20 -7.29 -24.44
N ARG A 64 11.12 -6.09 -25.06
CA ARG A 64 10.99 -4.83 -24.31
C ARG A 64 9.69 -4.76 -23.50
N LYS A 65 8.55 -5.19 -24.06
CA LYS A 65 7.26 -5.21 -23.36
C LYS A 65 7.29 -6.09 -22.10
N LEU A 66 7.84 -7.30 -22.22
CA LEU A 66 8.01 -8.24 -21.11
C LEU A 66 8.97 -7.68 -20.04
N GLN A 67 10.11 -7.09 -20.45
CA GLN A 67 11.06 -6.45 -19.53
C GLN A 67 10.44 -5.26 -18.78
N GLN A 68 9.71 -4.38 -19.48
CA GLN A 68 9.05 -3.22 -18.89
C GLN A 68 8.00 -3.63 -17.86
N TYR A 69 7.16 -4.61 -18.16
CA TYR A 69 6.16 -5.10 -17.21
C TYR A 69 6.81 -5.80 -16.00
N ALA A 70 7.81 -6.67 -16.23
CA ALA A 70 8.55 -7.33 -15.16
C ALA A 70 9.22 -6.33 -14.19
N ALA A 71 9.83 -5.25 -14.71
CA ALA A 71 10.45 -4.22 -13.89
C ALA A 71 9.43 -3.46 -13.01
N GLN A 72 8.22 -3.18 -13.54
CA GLN A 72 7.16 -2.58 -12.72
C GLN A 72 6.64 -3.55 -11.65
N LEU A 73 6.50 -4.85 -11.94
CA LEU A 73 6.12 -5.85 -10.92
C LEU A 73 7.15 -5.93 -9.79
N VAL A 74 8.45 -5.87 -10.11
CA VAL A 74 9.54 -5.81 -9.11
C VAL A 74 9.48 -4.52 -8.29
N TYR A 75 9.25 -3.36 -8.92
CA TYR A 75 9.11 -2.09 -8.20
C TYR A 75 7.87 -2.03 -7.30
N MET A 76 6.74 -2.51 -7.81
CA MET A 76 5.46 -2.55 -7.09
C MET A 76 5.47 -3.53 -5.92
N SER A 77 6.31 -4.57 -5.95
CA SER A 77 6.45 -5.54 -4.84
C SER A 77 7.02 -4.94 -3.55
N GLY A 78 7.60 -3.73 -3.60
CA GLY A 78 8.00 -2.95 -2.42
C GLY A 78 6.88 -2.06 -1.85
N LYS A 79 5.82 -1.79 -2.62
CA LYS A 79 4.71 -0.89 -2.26
C LYS A 79 3.39 -1.63 -2.01
N PHE A 80 3.21 -2.80 -2.60
CA PHE A 80 2.03 -3.63 -2.43
C PHE A 80 2.42 -4.99 -1.83
N PRO A 81 1.53 -5.65 -1.08
CA PRO A 81 1.79 -7.00 -0.58
C PRO A 81 1.87 -8.00 -1.74
N VAL A 82 2.21 -9.24 -1.42
CA VAL A 82 2.27 -10.32 -2.44
C VAL A 82 0.87 -10.64 -2.98
N ASP A 83 -0.12 -10.60 -2.08
CA ASP A 83 -1.55 -10.80 -2.25
C ASP A 83 -2.30 -9.48 -2.44
N ILE A 84 -2.21 -8.91 -3.66
CA ILE A 84 -2.84 -7.62 -4.00
C ILE A 84 -4.36 -7.70 -4.23
N GLY A 85 -4.97 -8.88 -4.14
CA GLY A 85 -6.37 -9.11 -4.51
C GLY A 85 -6.59 -9.38 -6.01
N ALA A 86 -5.56 -9.83 -6.74
CA ALA A 86 -5.60 -10.11 -8.18
C ALA A 86 -5.29 -11.60 -8.46
N ASP A 87 -6.26 -12.34 -8.99
CA ASP A 87 -6.13 -13.79 -9.26
C ASP A 87 -5.46 -14.06 -10.62
N PHE A 88 -4.13 -14.24 -10.60
CA PHE A 88 -3.33 -14.47 -11.80
C PHE A 88 -3.46 -15.91 -12.29
N THR A 89 -4.25 -16.12 -13.35
CA THR A 89 -4.47 -17.45 -13.95
C THR A 89 -3.57 -17.69 -15.15
N TRP A 90 -2.71 -18.72 -15.08
CA TRP A 90 -1.75 -19.11 -16.13
C TRP A 90 -1.88 -20.59 -16.52
N TYR A 91 -1.49 -20.91 -17.75
CA TYR A 91 -1.47 -22.28 -18.30
C TYR A 91 -0.03 -22.77 -18.52
N PRO A 92 0.31 -24.00 -18.11
CA PRO A 92 1.62 -24.59 -18.38
C PRO A 92 1.95 -24.69 -19.86
N SER A 93 3.22 -24.48 -20.18
CA SER A 93 3.75 -24.52 -21.56
C SER A 93 4.46 -25.82 -21.90
N LEU A 94 4.87 -26.57 -20.87
CA LEU A 94 5.55 -27.86 -20.94
C LEU A 94 4.77 -28.89 -20.11
N GLY A 95 5.21 -30.15 -20.13
CA GLY A 95 4.55 -31.27 -19.49
C GLY A 95 3.28 -31.74 -20.19
N TYR A 96 2.55 -32.61 -19.51
CA TYR A 96 1.36 -33.29 -20.04
C TYR A 96 0.05 -32.55 -19.69
N HIS A 97 0.10 -31.59 -18.76
CA HIS A 97 -1.08 -30.90 -18.20
C HIS A 97 -1.27 -29.46 -18.73
N THR A 98 -0.81 -29.15 -19.95
CA THR A 98 -0.83 -27.78 -20.55
C THR A 98 -2.22 -27.12 -20.67
N ASN A 99 -3.31 -27.90 -20.56
CA ASN A 99 -4.69 -27.39 -20.54
C ASN A 99 -5.22 -27.07 -19.14
N GLN A 100 -4.51 -27.45 -18.07
CA GLN A 100 -4.90 -27.18 -16.69
C GLN A 100 -4.46 -25.77 -16.29
N ALA A 101 -5.40 -24.97 -15.76
CA ALA A 101 -5.09 -23.63 -15.28
C ALA A 101 -4.49 -23.69 -13.87
N HIS A 102 -3.48 -22.86 -13.62
CA HIS A 102 -2.93 -22.59 -12.30
C HIS A 102 -3.22 -21.13 -11.94
N THR A 103 -3.87 -20.89 -10.81
CA THR A 103 -4.30 -19.55 -10.39
C THR A 103 -3.76 -19.25 -9.00
N GLU A 104 -3.03 -18.14 -8.87
CA GLU A 104 -2.59 -17.63 -7.56
C GLU A 104 -2.88 -16.13 -7.42
N ASN A 105 -3.26 -15.71 -6.21
CA ASN A 105 -3.30 -14.30 -5.83
C ASN A 105 -1.90 -13.84 -5.37
N ASN A 106 -0.96 -13.83 -6.32
CA ASN A 106 0.47 -13.71 -6.03
C ASN A 106 1.20 -12.91 -7.14
N ILE A 107 1.63 -11.68 -6.84
CA ILE A 107 2.37 -10.83 -7.79
C ILE A 107 3.73 -11.42 -8.19
N ARG A 108 4.31 -12.30 -7.36
CA ARG A 108 5.56 -13.03 -7.67
C ARG A 108 5.31 -14.19 -8.61
N PHE A 109 4.14 -14.82 -8.56
CA PHE A 109 3.70 -15.80 -9.55
C PHE A 109 3.50 -15.14 -10.93
N GLU A 110 2.88 -13.97 -11.00
CA GLU A 110 2.79 -13.19 -12.25
C GLU A 110 4.20 -12.89 -12.80
N LEU A 111 5.11 -12.35 -11.97
CA LEU A 111 6.49 -12.06 -12.36
C LEU A 111 7.23 -13.30 -12.88
N ALA A 112 7.08 -14.44 -12.20
CA ALA A 112 7.67 -15.72 -12.62
C ALA A 112 7.19 -16.12 -14.03
N ASN A 113 5.89 -16.02 -14.30
CA ASN A 113 5.30 -16.34 -15.60
C ASN A 113 5.75 -15.37 -16.71
N VAL A 114 5.83 -14.07 -16.42
CA VAL A 114 6.32 -13.05 -17.37
C VAL A 114 7.78 -13.30 -17.73
N LEU A 115 8.63 -13.65 -16.74
CA LEU A 115 10.02 -13.99 -16.97
C LEU A 115 10.20 -15.32 -17.72
N PHE A 116 9.35 -16.32 -17.47
CA PHE A 116 9.32 -17.55 -18.27
C PHE A 116 8.99 -17.22 -19.75
N ASN A 117 7.98 -16.38 -20.00
CA ASN A 117 7.67 -15.93 -21.36
C ASN A 117 8.79 -15.08 -22.00
N LEU A 118 9.62 -14.40 -21.21
CA LEU A 118 10.81 -13.72 -21.70
C LEU A 118 11.93 -14.70 -22.10
N ALA A 119 12.14 -15.79 -21.35
CA ALA A 119 13.02 -16.89 -21.78
C ALA A 119 12.49 -17.57 -23.07
N ALA A 120 11.17 -17.78 -23.17
CA ALA A 120 10.52 -18.28 -24.37
C ALA A 120 10.74 -17.35 -25.57
N MET A 121 10.53 -16.04 -25.40
CA MET A 121 10.76 -15.01 -26.42
C MET A 121 12.19 -15.07 -26.98
N TYR A 122 13.20 -15.12 -26.10
CA TYR A 122 14.59 -15.26 -26.51
C TYR A 122 14.86 -16.57 -27.27
N SER A 123 14.32 -17.72 -26.82
CA SER A 123 14.50 -19.01 -27.51
C SER A 123 13.89 -19.02 -28.93
N GLN A 124 12.74 -18.36 -29.12
CA GLN A 124 12.05 -18.30 -30.40
C GLN A 124 12.67 -17.24 -31.34
N LEU A 125 13.19 -16.13 -30.80
CA LEU A 125 14.04 -15.18 -31.53
C LEU A 125 15.37 -15.82 -31.98
N ALA A 126 15.91 -16.77 -31.22
CA ALA A 126 17.07 -17.54 -31.63
C ALA A 126 16.75 -18.51 -32.79
N LEU A 127 15.57 -19.13 -32.78
CA LEU A 127 15.09 -19.98 -33.88
C LEU A 127 14.79 -19.19 -35.17
N SER A 128 14.19 -18.00 -35.07
CA SER A 128 13.85 -17.15 -36.22
C SER A 128 15.05 -16.42 -36.84
N SER A 129 16.19 -16.39 -36.14
CA SER A 129 17.43 -15.77 -36.62
C SER A 129 17.98 -16.48 -37.87
N ASN A 130 18.49 -15.70 -38.84
CA ASN A 130 18.97 -16.24 -40.11
C ASN A 130 20.27 -17.07 -39.98
N ARG A 131 20.14 -18.36 -39.69
CA ARG A 131 21.26 -19.32 -39.58
C ARG A 131 22.09 -19.49 -40.88
N ALA A 132 21.70 -18.86 -42.00
CA ALA A 132 22.53 -18.84 -43.21
C ALA A 132 23.80 -18.00 -43.02
N THR A 133 23.72 -16.85 -42.33
CA THR A 133 24.84 -15.89 -42.18
C THR A 133 25.62 -16.08 -40.87
N ALA A 134 26.88 -15.64 -40.85
CA ALA A 134 27.73 -15.70 -39.66
C ALA A 134 27.20 -14.82 -38.52
N ASP A 135 26.62 -13.66 -38.85
CA ASP A 135 26.01 -12.75 -37.87
C ASP A 135 24.66 -13.25 -37.35
N GLY A 136 23.85 -13.89 -38.20
CA GLY A 136 22.60 -14.52 -37.77
C GLY A 136 22.83 -15.70 -36.81
N LEU A 137 23.91 -16.46 -37.02
CA LEU A 137 24.36 -17.49 -36.06
C LEU A 137 24.86 -16.88 -34.74
N LYS A 138 25.58 -15.75 -34.78
CA LYS A 138 26.02 -15.01 -33.58
C LYS A 138 24.84 -14.39 -32.82
N ALA A 139 23.82 -13.92 -33.53
CA ALA A 139 22.57 -13.42 -32.94
C ALA A 139 21.78 -14.56 -32.28
N ALA A 140 21.60 -15.69 -32.97
CA ALA A 140 20.96 -16.89 -32.42
C ALA A 140 21.65 -17.37 -31.14
N ALA A 141 22.99 -17.51 -31.17
CA ALA A 141 23.75 -17.93 -30.01
C ALA A 141 23.62 -16.97 -28.81
N ASN A 142 23.64 -15.65 -29.04
CA ASN A 142 23.41 -14.68 -27.97
C ASN A 142 21.99 -14.75 -27.41
N ASN A 143 20.96 -14.89 -28.26
CA ASN A 143 19.57 -15.04 -27.81
C ASN A 143 19.38 -16.31 -26.97
N PHE A 144 19.98 -17.45 -27.35
CA PHE A 144 20.00 -18.64 -26.50
C PHE A 144 20.74 -18.43 -25.16
N CYS A 145 21.88 -17.74 -25.15
CA CYS A 145 22.57 -17.37 -23.91
C CYS A 145 21.73 -16.44 -23.01
N PHE A 146 20.94 -15.53 -23.58
CA PHE A 146 19.99 -14.71 -22.84
C PHE A 146 18.84 -15.56 -22.27
N ALA A 147 18.24 -16.46 -23.06
CA ALA A 147 17.22 -17.39 -22.57
C ALA A 147 17.73 -18.21 -21.36
N ALA A 148 18.95 -18.76 -21.46
CA ALA A 148 19.61 -19.45 -20.35
C ALA A 148 19.82 -18.56 -19.12
N GLY A 149 20.15 -17.27 -19.30
CA GLY A 149 20.31 -16.31 -18.20
C GLY A 149 19.00 -15.87 -17.54
N VAL A 150 17.90 -15.79 -18.30
CA VAL A 150 16.57 -15.55 -17.71
C VAL A 150 16.15 -16.74 -16.86
N VAL A 151 16.40 -17.98 -17.32
CA VAL A 151 16.16 -19.22 -16.55
C VAL A 151 17.06 -19.29 -15.30
N GLU A 152 18.34 -18.89 -15.40
CA GLU A 152 19.27 -18.82 -14.27
C GLU A 152 18.79 -17.83 -13.19
N HIS A 153 18.34 -16.64 -13.58
CA HIS A 153 17.76 -15.66 -12.66
C HIS A 153 16.46 -16.16 -12.03
N HIS A 154 15.62 -16.88 -12.81
CA HIS A 154 14.41 -17.51 -12.29
C HIS A 154 14.71 -18.54 -11.19
N LYS A 155 15.76 -19.35 -11.36
CA LYS A 155 16.23 -20.32 -10.35
C LYS A 155 16.82 -19.66 -9.10
N THR A 156 17.64 -18.62 -9.28
CA THR A 156 18.47 -18.05 -8.20
C THR A 156 17.80 -16.94 -7.39
N VAL A 157 16.83 -16.23 -7.96
CA VAL A 157 16.12 -15.11 -7.31
C VAL A 157 14.63 -15.41 -7.18
N ILE A 158 13.95 -15.75 -8.28
CA ILE A 158 12.48 -15.81 -8.30
C ILE A 158 11.93 -17.02 -7.53
N LEU A 159 12.50 -18.22 -7.69
CA LEU A 159 12.02 -19.41 -6.96
C LEU A 159 12.15 -19.29 -5.43
N PRO A 160 13.29 -18.86 -4.85
CA PRO A 160 13.39 -18.61 -3.40
C PRO A 160 12.37 -17.59 -2.87
N GLU A 161 11.98 -16.61 -3.70
CA GLU A 161 11.07 -15.53 -3.31
C GLU A 161 9.58 -15.85 -3.51
N LEU A 162 9.24 -16.86 -4.31
CA LEU A 162 7.87 -17.17 -4.74
C LEU A 162 6.91 -17.46 -3.56
N ARG A 163 7.43 -18.11 -2.50
CA ARG A 163 6.72 -18.53 -1.26
C ARG A 163 5.55 -19.52 -1.42
N SER A 164 5.05 -19.74 -2.63
CA SER A 164 4.23 -20.90 -3.02
C SER A 164 5.09 -21.97 -3.72
N SER A 165 4.52 -23.15 -3.94
CA SER A 165 5.17 -24.19 -4.77
C SER A 165 5.16 -23.76 -6.24
N PRO A 166 6.30 -23.86 -6.97
CA PRO A 166 6.30 -23.58 -8.40
C PRO A 166 5.46 -24.59 -9.18
N SER A 167 4.91 -24.18 -10.33
CA SER A 167 4.24 -25.09 -11.25
C SER A 167 5.22 -26.12 -11.82
N GLU A 168 4.72 -27.29 -12.22
CA GLU A 168 5.55 -28.44 -12.65
C GLU A 168 6.56 -28.08 -13.76
N ASP A 169 6.22 -27.16 -14.66
CA ASP A 169 7.05 -26.67 -15.78
C ASP A 169 8.04 -25.55 -15.40
N MET A 170 8.04 -25.09 -14.15
CA MET A 170 8.97 -24.10 -13.58
C MET A 170 9.67 -24.63 -12.32
N ASP A 171 9.64 -25.94 -12.07
CA ASP A 171 10.40 -26.57 -10.98
C ASP A 171 11.92 -26.48 -11.24
N GLY A 172 12.72 -26.62 -10.17
CA GLY A 172 14.18 -26.53 -10.27
C GLY A 172 14.80 -27.47 -11.31
N LEU A 173 14.31 -28.71 -11.43
CA LEU A 173 14.85 -29.72 -12.35
C LEU A 173 14.48 -29.42 -13.81
N THR A 174 13.26 -28.95 -14.08
CA THR A 174 12.87 -28.46 -15.41
C THR A 174 13.68 -27.25 -15.81
N LEU A 175 13.91 -26.29 -14.89
CA LEU A 175 14.73 -25.12 -15.19
C LEU A 175 16.21 -25.47 -15.41
N GLU A 176 16.79 -26.47 -14.72
CA GLU A 176 18.12 -27.01 -15.07
C GLU A 176 18.15 -27.55 -16.50
N ALA A 177 17.18 -28.40 -16.87
CA ALA A 177 17.09 -28.98 -18.20
C ALA A 177 16.94 -27.92 -19.30
N LEU A 178 16.14 -26.88 -19.05
CA LEU A 178 15.98 -25.75 -19.98
C LEU A 178 17.26 -24.90 -20.08
N GLN A 179 17.93 -24.60 -18.96
CA GLN A 179 19.18 -23.83 -18.98
C GLN A 179 20.27 -24.57 -19.77
N ALA A 180 20.46 -25.86 -19.52
CA ALA A 180 21.42 -26.70 -20.24
C ALA A 180 21.07 -26.83 -21.74
N LEU A 181 19.79 -27.04 -22.09
CA LEU A 181 19.33 -27.13 -23.48
C LEU A 181 19.60 -25.84 -24.26
N MET A 182 19.28 -24.67 -23.70
CA MET A 182 19.55 -23.38 -24.34
C MET A 182 21.06 -23.18 -24.56
N LEU A 183 21.91 -23.55 -23.59
CA LEU A 183 23.36 -23.47 -23.74
C LEU A 183 23.92 -24.45 -24.79
N ALA A 184 23.37 -25.68 -24.87
CA ALA A 184 23.72 -26.64 -25.93
C ALA A 184 23.42 -26.08 -27.33
N GLN A 185 22.25 -25.45 -27.50
CA GLN A 185 21.83 -24.83 -28.77
C GLN A 185 22.61 -23.55 -29.11
N ALA A 186 23.00 -22.76 -28.11
CA ALA A 186 23.94 -21.64 -28.29
C ALA A 186 25.30 -22.13 -28.80
N GLN A 187 25.81 -23.21 -28.22
CA GLN A 187 27.10 -23.80 -28.59
C GLN A 187 27.02 -24.48 -29.98
N GLU A 188 25.89 -25.10 -30.36
CA GLU A 188 25.63 -25.57 -31.72
C GLU A 188 25.75 -24.42 -32.74
N CYS A 189 25.21 -23.24 -32.43
CA CYS A 189 25.29 -22.08 -33.32
C CYS A 189 26.73 -21.57 -33.47
N PHE A 190 27.54 -21.58 -32.39
CA PHE A 190 28.97 -21.26 -32.47
C PHE A 190 29.78 -22.32 -33.26
N TRP A 191 29.48 -23.61 -33.08
CA TRP A 191 30.09 -24.68 -33.89
C TRP A 191 29.73 -24.52 -35.37
N GLN A 192 28.47 -24.28 -35.70
CA GLN A 192 28.02 -24.10 -37.08
C GLN A 192 28.66 -22.86 -37.72
N LYS A 193 28.89 -21.80 -36.93
CA LYS A 193 29.67 -20.64 -37.38
C LYS A 193 31.12 -21.01 -37.67
N ALA A 194 31.80 -21.72 -36.76
CA ALA A 194 33.18 -22.18 -36.95
C ALA A 194 33.37 -23.07 -38.20
N VAL A 195 32.38 -23.93 -38.51
CA VAL A 195 32.36 -24.73 -39.75
C VAL A 195 32.23 -23.85 -41.00
N LYS A 196 31.41 -22.79 -40.96
CA LYS A 196 31.21 -21.86 -42.08
C LYS A 196 32.37 -20.88 -42.28
N ASP A 197 33.00 -20.45 -41.19
CA ASP A 197 34.17 -19.57 -41.19
C ASP A 197 35.44 -20.29 -41.70
N GLY A 198 35.39 -21.61 -41.92
CA GLY A 198 36.55 -22.40 -42.38
C GLY A 198 37.64 -22.56 -41.31
N LEU A 199 37.29 -22.61 -40.03
CA LEU A 199 38.27 -22.81 -38.96
C LEU A 199 38.90 -24.21 -39.04
N ARG A 200 40.12 -24.36 -38.52
CA ARG A 200 40.85 -25.64 -38.51
C ARG A 200 40.05 -26.75 -37.83
N ASP A 201 40.15 -27.97 -38.33
CA ASP A 201 39.36 -29.10 -37.86
C ASP A 201 39.56 -29.42 -36.37
N ALA A 202 40.77 -29.30 -35.82
CA ALA A 202 41.01 -29.37 -34.38
C ALA A 202 40.15 -28.40 -33.55
N SER A 203 39.92 -27.18 -34.03
CA SER A 203 39.07 -26.20 -33.34
C SER A 203 37.59 -26.56 -33.46
N ILE A 204 37.15 -27.02 -34.63
CA ILE A 204 35.78 -27.48 -34.86
C ILE A 204 35.47 -28.71 -33.99
N ALA A 205 36.40 -29.66 -33.87
CA ALA A 205 36.27 -30.84 -33.02
C ALA A 205 36.10 -30.48 -31.54
N LYS A 206 36.89 -29.52 -31.02
CA LYS A 206 36.80 -29.03 -29.64
C LYS A 206 35.47 -28.34 -29.32
N LEU A 207 34.92 -27.62 -30.29
CA LEU A 207 33.59 -27.01 -30.19
C LEU A 207 32.50 -28.09 -30.18
N ALA A 208 32.56 -29.05 -31.12
CA ALA A 208 31.61 -30.16 -31.23
C ALA A 208 31.58 -31.03 -29.96
N ALA A 209 32.75 -31.34 -29.39
CA ALA A 209 32.85 -32.08 -28.13
C ALA A 209 32.07 -31.39 -26.99
N LYS A 210 32.16 -30.06 -26.86
CA LYS A 210 31.37 -29.34 -25.84
C LYS A 210 29.88 -29.19 -26.21
N VAL A 211 29.50 -29.18 -27.50
CA VAL A 211 28.08 -29.31 -27.90
C VAL A 211 27.53 -30.67 -27.41
N SER A 212 28.28 -31.74 -27.65
CA SER A 212 27.95 -33.10 -27.21
C SER A 212 27.81 -33.22 -25.69
N ASP A 213 28.79 -32.70 -24.93
CA ASP A 213 28.71 -32.73 -23.45
C ASP A 213 27.48 -31.96 -22.93
N LEU A 214 27.16 -30.78 -23.49
CA LEU A 214 26.01 -29.96 -23.07
C LEU A 214 24.65 -30.60 -23.40
N TYR A 215 24.52 -31.32 -24.53
CA TYR A 215 23.29 -32.07 -24.82
C TYR A 215 23.11 -33.30 -23.92
N SER A 216 24.19 -33.94 -23.47
CA SER A 216 24.11 -35.01 -22.44
C SER A 216 23.60 -34.42 -21.13
N GLU A 217 24.23 -33.34 -20.66
CA GLU A 217 23.86 -32.62 -19.44
C GLU A 217 22.38 -32.19 -19.46
N ALA A 218 21.89 -31.68 -20.60
CA ALA A 218 20.48 -31.33 -20.77
C ALA A 218 19.54 -32.57 -20.72
N ALA A 219 19.93 -33.71 -21.31
CA ALA A 219 19.17 -34.95 -21.25
C ALA A 219 19.15 -35.55 -19.83
N ASP A 220 20.28 -35.51 -19.11
CA ASP A 220 20.44 -35.99 -17.74
C ASP A 220 19.60 -35.18 -16.74
N TRP A 221 19.35 -33.89 -17.00
CA TRP A 221 18.39 -33.08 -16.23
C TRP A 221 16.95 -33.31 -16.69
N ALA A 222 16.70 -33.39 -18.00
CA ALA A 222 15.37 -33.66 -18.55
C ALA A 222 14.77 -34.99 -18.06
N LEU A 223 15.60 -36.04 -17.92
CA LEU A 223 15.18 -37.34 -17.38
C LEU A 223 14.73 -37.30 -15.91
N LYS A 224 15.14 -36.27 -15.15
CA LYS A 224 14.75 -36.06 -13.74
C LYS A 224 13.50 -35.18 -13.60
N SER A 225 13.12 -34.45 -14.66
CA SER A 225 11.94 -33.59 -14.69
C SER A 225 10.68 -34.39 -15.04
N ALA A 226 9.57 -34.10 -14.37
CA ALA A 226 8.25 -34.63 -14.76
C ALA A 226 7.65 -33.93 -15.99
N SER A 227 8.20 -32.77 -16.38
CA SER A 227 7.60 -31.83 -17.35
C SER A 227 8.32 -31.77 -18.69
N VAL A 228 9.51 -32.35 -18.82
CA VAL A 228 10.18 -32.46 -20.13
C VAL A 228 9.66 -33.71 -20.85
N ASN A 229 8.95 -33.50 -21.95
CA ASN A 229 8.35 -34.59 -22.73
C ASN A 229 9.43 -35.53 -23.32
N SER A 230 9.15 -36.84 -23.38
CA SER A 230 10.07 -37.85 -23.90
C SER A 230 10.62 -37.55 -25.30
N GLU A 231 9.84 -36.92 -26.21
CA GLU A 231 10.32 -36.46 -27.52
C GLU A 231 11.56 -35.52 -27.41
N TRP A 232 11.61 -34.68 -26.38
CA TRP A 232 12.74 -33.76 -26.16
C TRP A 232 13.97 -34.50 -25.64
N ILE A 233 13.80 -35.50 -24.76
CA ILE A 233 14.90 -36.34 -24.26
C ILE A 233 15.55 -37.10 -25.42
N HIS A 234 14.74 -37.75 -26.27
CA HIS A 234 15.25 -38.44 -27.46
C HIS A 234 15.92 -37.49 -28.47
N HIS A 235 15.43 -36.26 -28.61
CA HIS A 235 16.09 -35.22 -29.42
C HIS A 235 17.47 -34.82 -28.83
N MET A 236 17.57 -34.66 -27.51
CA MET A 236 18.83 -34.32 -26.85
C MET A 236 19.85 -35.47 -26.95
N ASN A 237 19.44 -36.72 -26.72
CA ASN A 237 20.29 -37.90 -26.91
C ASN A 237 20.81 -38.00 -28.36
N ALA A 238 19.93 -37.82 -29.34
CA ALA A 238 20.30 -37.85 -30.75
C ALA A 238 21.28 -36.72 -31.12
N LYS A 239 21.08 -35.50 -30.58
CA LYS A 239 21.99 -34.36 -30.75
C LYS A 239 23.34 -34.61 -30.06
N HIS A 240 23.35 -35.15 -28.84
CA HIS A 240 24.56 -35.56 -28.14
C HIS A 240 25.40 -36.52 -29.01
N HIS A 241 24.83 -37.64 -29.46
CA HIS A 241 25.53 -38.62 -30.28
C HIS A 241 25.92 -38.08 -31.68
N HIS A 242 25.11 -37.21 -32.29
CA HIS A 242 25.47 -36.47 -33.51
C HIS A 242 26.74 -35.65 -33.29
N PHE A 243 26.81 -34.84 -32.23
CA PHE A 243 27.96 -33.98 -31.98
C PHE A 243 29.20 -34.73 -31.47
N ALA A 244 29.02 -35.87 -30.79
CA ALA A 244 30.11 -36.80 -30.50
C ALA A 244 30.75 -37.34 -31.78
N ALA A 245 29.92 -37.80 -32.74
CA ALA A 245 30.39 -38.22 -34.06
C ALA A 245 31.06 -37.08 -34.83
N ALA A 246 30.43 -35.91 -34.89
CA ALA A 246 30.98 -34.74 -35.58
C ALA A 246 32.33 -34.28 -34.98
N ALA A 247 32.52 -34.45 -33.67
CA ALA A 247 33.80 -34.19 -33.01
C ALA A 247 34.88 -35.19 -33.42
N GLN A 248 34.57 -36.50 -33.42
CA GLN A 248 35.53 -37.53 -33.83
C GLN A 248 35.84 -37.49 -35.33
N TYR A 249 34.85 -37.22 -36.20
CA TYR A 249 35.06 -37.00 -37.63
C TYR A 249 36.05 -35.86 -37.89
N ARG A 250 35.82 -34.69 -37.27
CA ARG A 250 36.72 -33.53 -37.41
C ARG A 250 38.09 -33.80 -36.80
N ALA A 251 38.17 -34.55 -35.70
CA ALA A 251 39.46 -34.99 -35.15
C ALA A 251 40.19 -35.99 -36.07
N ALA A 252 39.49 -36.79 -36.88
CA ALA A 252 40.09 -37.63 -37.91
C ALA A 252 40.65 -36.80 -39.07
N CYS A 253 39.95 -35.75 -39.52
CA CYS A 253 40.47 -34.79 -40.51
C CYS A 253 41.78 -34.13 -40.02
N ASP A 254 41.85 -33.71 -38.76
CA ASP A 254 43.06 -33.18 -38.13
C ASP A 254 44.19 -34.24 -37.99
N CYS A 255 43.84 -35.53 -37.87
CA CYS A 255 44.81 -36.63 -37.93
C CYS A 255 45.34 -36.86 -39.35
N LEU A 256 44.48 -36.78 -40.38
CA LEU A 256 44.84 -36.87 -41.80
C LEU A 256 45.83 -35.76 -42.20
N GLU A 257 45.53 -34.50 -41.85
CA GLU A 257 46.46 -33.37 -42.07
C GLU A 257 47.84 -33.60 -41.42
N LYS A 258 47.86 -34.27 -40.26
CA LYS A 258 49.06 -34.59 -39.49
C LYS A 258 49.67 -35.96 -39.82
N ARG A 259 49.16 -36.66 -40.85
CA ARG A 259 49.64 -37.97 -41.32
C ARG A 259 49.59 -39.08 -40.25
N LYS A 260 48.63 -39.00 -39.34
CA LYS A 260 48.37 -39.96 -38.25
C LYS A 260 47.33 -41.01 -38.68
N TYR A 261 47.61 -41.74 -39.76
CA TYR A 261 46.62 -42.57 -40.46
C TYR A 261 45.97 -43.67 -39.57
N GLY A 262 46.70 -44.24 -38.61
CA GLY A 262 46.13 -45.16 -37.61
C GLY A 262 45.10 -44.49 -36.68
N GLU A 263 45.38 -43.28 -36.18
CA GLU A 263 44.42 -42.51 -35.36
C GLU A 263 43.22 -42.01 -36.18
N GLU A 264 43.42 -41.73 -37.48
CA GLU A 264 42.36 -41.36 -38.42
C GLU A 264 41.32 -42.49 -38.55
N VAL A 265 41.76 -43.72 -38.88
CA VAL A 265 40.86 -44.89 -39.00
C VAL A 265 40.11 -45.15 -37.69
N ALA A 266 40.81 -45.19 -36.55
CA ALA A 266 40.21 -45.42 -35.25
C ALA A 266 39.12 -44.37 -34.89
N ARG A 267 39.38 -43.09 -35.20
CA ARG A 267 38.40 -42.00 -34.97
C ARG A 267 37.23 -42.01 -35.96
N LEU A 268 37.44 -42.41 -37.21
CA LEU A 268 36.36 -42.59 -38.18
C LEU A 268 35.44 -43.74 -37.79
N ARG A 269 35.98 -44.85 -37.27
CA ARG A 269 35.18 -45.96 -36.70
C ARG A 269 34.41 -45.53 -35.46
N ASP A 270 35.02 -44.79 -34.54
CA ASP A 270 34.31 -44.29 -33.35
C ASP A 270 33.21 -43.29 -33.73
N SER A 271 33.48 -42.41 -34.70
CA SER A 271 32.48 -41.52 -35.29
C SER A 271 31.30 -42.31 -35.88
N LEU A 272 31.57 -43.36 -36.66
CA LEU A 272 30.52 -44.19 -37.27
C LEU A 272 29.68 -44.91 -36.21
N SER A 273 30.31 -45.38 -35.13
CA SER A 273 29.63 -45.94 -33.96
C SER A 273 28.66 -44.92 -33.33
N CYS A 274 29.13 -43.70 -33.03
CA CYS A 274 28.30 -42.63 -32.49
C CYS A 274 27.13 -42.24 -33.42
N VAL A 275 27.31 -42.22 -34.75
CA VAL A 275 26.17 -41.97 -35.66
C VAL A 275 25.15 -43.11 -35.63
N ASN A 276 25.58 -44.37 -35.50
CA ASN A 276 24.66 -45.50 -35.40
C ASN A 276 23.89 -45.50 -34.06
N GLU A 277 24.49 -45.05 -32.95
CA GLU A 277 23.79 -44.78 -31.70
C GLU A 277 22.74 -43.67 -31.88
N ALA A 278 23.11 -42.53 -32.48
CA ALA A 278 22.18 -41.43 -32.77
C ALA A 278 20.98 -41.86 -33.64
N LEU A 279 21.18 -42.83 -34.54
CA LEU A 279 20.13 -43.35 -35.42
C LEU A 279 19.18 -44.35 -34.74
N LYS A 280 19.47 -44.86 -33.53
CA LYS A 280 18.49 -45.63 -32.73
C LYS A 280 17.28 -44.78 -32.37
N GLU A 281 17.51 -43.49 -32.11
CA GLU A 281 16.46 -42.52 -31.75
C GLU A 281 15.65 -42.03 -32.96
N SER A 282 15.97 -42.46 -34.20
CA SER A 282 15.42 -41.97 -35.47
C SER A 282 13.89 -41.89 -35.58
N LYS A 283 13.15 -42.67 -34.78
CA LYS A 283 11.68 -42.62 -34.68
C LYS A 283 11.15 -41.29 -34.12
N TRP A 284 11.89 -40.64 -33.23
CA TRP A 284 11.43 -39.51 -32.41
C TRP A 284 11.96 -38.14 -32.88
N ILE A 285 12.90 -38.12 -33.82
CA ILE A 285 13.61 -36.90 -34.23
C ILE A 285 13.00 -36.29 -35.51
N ASN A 286 12.99 -34.97 -35.60
CA ASN A 286 12.60 -34.24 -36.81
C ASN A 286 13.47 -34.65 -38.03
N ARG A 287 12.82 -34.77 -39.20
CA ARG A 287 13.41 -35.10 -40.51
C ARG A 287 14.66 -34.28 -40.86
N ALA A 288 14.78 -33.03 -40.42
CA ALA A 288 15.98 -32.21 -40.63
C ALA A 288 17.22 -32.79 -39.93
N VAL A 289 17.11 -33.10 -38.62
CA VAL A 289 18.21 -33.70 -37.84
C VAL A 289 18.57 -35.08 -38.39
N LEU A 290 17.56 -35.86 -38.80
CA LEU A 290 17.73 -37.19 -39.41
C LEU A 290 18.40 -37.10 -40.79
N GLY A 291 18.14 -36.03 -41.55
CA GLY A 291 18.84 -35.72 -42.79
C GLY A 291 20.33 -35.44 -42.55
N ASP A 292 20.64 -34.56 -41.59
CA ASP A 292 22.02 -34.24 -41.22
C ASP A 292 22.78 -35.48 -40.72
N LEU A 293 22.16 -36.30 -39.85
CA LEU A 293 22.74 -37.56 -39.35
C LEU A 293 23.06 -38.55 -40.49
N ASN A 294 22.16 -38.71 -41.45
CA ASN A 294 22.41 -39.56 -42.62
C ASN A 294 23.51 -38.96 -43.53
N GLY A 295 23.54 -37.64 -43.70
CA GLY A 295 24.57 -36.94 -44.45
C GLY A 295 25.95 -36.94 -43.76
N LEU A 296 26.01 -37.07 -42.43
CA LEU A 296 27.24 -37.33 -41.69
C LEU A 296 27.64 -38.80 -41.83
N ARG A 297 26.72 -39.75 -41.63
CA ARG A 297 26.96 -41.19 -41.81
C ARG A 297 27.59 -41.52 -43.16
N SER A 298 27.05 -40.93 -44.24
CA SER A 298 27.52 -41.19 -45.60
C SER A 298 28.98 -40.78 -45.78
N ARG A 299 29.34 -39.55 -45.35
CA ARG A 299 30.71 -39.03 -45.42
C ARG A 299 31.67 -39.84 -44.57
N VAL A 300 31.33 -40.06 -43.29
CA VAL A 300 32.14 -40.89 -42.38
C VAL A 300 32.37 -42.30 -42.96
N SER A 301 31.36 -42.91 -43.60
CA SER A 301 31.48 -44.25 -44.21
C SER A 301 32.25 -44.28 -45.53
N GLU A 302 32.41 -43.14 -46.21
CA GLU A 302 33.18 -42.99 -47.44
C GLU A 302 34.66 -42.70 -47.11
N ASP A 303 34.89 -41.72 -46.23
CA ASP A 303 36.21 -41.38 -45.70
C ASP A 303 36.83 -42.56 -44.94
N LEU A 304 36.04 -43.34 -44.16
CA LEU A 304 36.53 -44.54 -43.48
C LEU A 304 37.05 -45.59 -44.48
N LYS A 305 36.27 -45.92 -45.52
CA LYS A 305 36.69 -46.89 -46.55
C LYS A 305 37.94 -46.44 -47.30
N ARG A 306 38.11 -45.13 -47.47
CA ARG A 306 39.33 -44.54 -48.04
C ARG A 306 40.51 -44.71 -47.07
N ALA A 307 40.36 -44.29 -45.82
CA ALA A 307 41.41 -44.33 -44.81
C ALA A 307 41.86 -45.77 -44.48
N GLU A 308 40.92 -46.72 -44.37
CA GLU A 308 41.20 -48.15 -44.21
C GLU A 308 42.01 -48.67 -45.39
N LYS A 309 41.54 -48.44 -46.63
CA LYS A 309 42.26 -48.90 -47.83
C LYS A 309 43.65 -48.26 -47.96
N ASP A 310 43.79 -46.96 -47.74
CA ASP A 310 45.07 -46.25 -47.82
C ASP A 310 46.03 -46.76 -46.73
N ASN A 311 45.55 -47.04 -45.51
CA ASN A 311 46.37 -47.59 -44.44
C ASN A 311 46.76 -49.05 -44.69
N ASP A 312 45.83 -49.91 -45.09
CA ASP A 312 46.04 -51.34 -45.34
C ASP A 312 46.93 -51.62 -46.57
N THR A 313 47.11 -50.65 -47.48
CA THR A 313 47.89 -50.83 -48.72
C THR A 313 49.11 -49.92 -48.87
N ILE A 314 49.19 -48.79 -48.15
CA ILE A 314 50.28 -47.81 -48.31
C ILE A 314 51.02 -47.57 -46.98
N TYR A 315 50.31 -47.28 -45.89
CA TYR A 315 50.94 -46.76 -44.68
C TYR A 315 51.27 -47.82 -43.62
N LEU A 316 50.46 -48.89 -43.53
CA LEU A 316 50.61 -50.02 -42.61
C LEU A 316 50.81 -49.63 -41.14
N ILE A 317 50.21 -48.52 -40.71
CA ILE A 317 50.30 -48.03 -39.33
C ILE A 317 49.29 -48.80 -38.46
N PRO A 318 49.70 -49.37 -37.31
CA PRO A 318 48.77 -50.04 -36.41
C PRO A 318 47.74 -49.06 -35.85
N GLU A 319 46.49 -49.51 -35.80
CA GLU A 319 45.35 -48.75 -35.30
C GLU A 319 45.33 -48.78 -33.76
N PRO A 320 45.30 -47.62 -33.06
CA PRO A 320 45.19 -47.58 -31.61
C PRO A 320 43.78 -47.97 -31.18
N SER A 321 43.66 -48.69 -30.06
CA SER A 321 42.36 -49.01 -29.47
C SER A 321 41.65 -47.74 -28.97
N LYS A 322 40.32 -47.81 -28.80
CA LYS A 322 39.51 -46.69 -28.30
C LYS A 322 39.98 -46.15 -26.94
N SER A 323 40.63 -46.99 -26.12
CA SER A 323 41.20 -46.60 -24.82
C SER A 323 42.53 -45.85 -24.93
N GLU A 324 43.26 -46.01 -26.03
CA GLU A 324 44.55 -45.36 -26.30
C GLU A 324 44.38 -44.03 -27.06
N LEU A 325 43.23 -43.83 -27.71
CA LEU A 325 42.87 -42.55 -28.34
C LEU A 325 42.80 -41.43 -27.30
N LYS A 326 43.62 -40.39 -27.49
CA LYS A 326 43.51 -39.16 -26.67
C LYS A 326 42.09 -38.60 -26.76
N VAL A 327 41.45 -38.47 -25.59
CA VAL A 327 40.19 -37.77 -25.39
C VAL A 327 40.30 -36.34 -25.92
N LEU A 328 39.25 -35.87 -26.59
CA LEU A 328 39.21 -34.53 -27.18
C LEU A 328 39.16 -33.44 -26.10
N ASP A 329 39.93 -32.38 -26.30
CA ASP A 329 39.82 -31.16 -25.50
C ASP A 329 38.45 -30.52 -25.77
N ARG A 330 37.93 -29.75 -24.81
CA ARG A 330 36.66 -28.99 -24.96
C ARG A 330 36.92 -27.50 -25.13
N ALA A 331 36.08 -26.82 -25.90
CA ALA A 331 36.05 -25.37 -25.98
C ALA A 331 34.61 -24.87 -25.79
N SER A 332 34.31 -24.19 -24.68
CA SER A 332 33.03 -23.51 -24.50
C SER A 332 33.11 -22.08 -25.02
N MET A 333 32.15 -21.68 -25.85
CA MET A 333 31.95 -20.29 -26.28
C MET A 333 30.72 -19.65 -25.60
N VAL A 334 30.07 -20.40 -24.71
CA VAL A 334 28.77 -20.07 -24.11
C VAL A 334 28.85 -20.02 -22.59
N ALA A 335 28.04 -19.14 -22.04
CA ALA A 335 27.67 -19.03 -20.64
C ALA A 335 26.24 -18.46 -20.61
N ALA A 336 25.52 -18.65 -19.51
CA ALA A 336 24.26 -17.97 -19.28
C ALA A 336 24.52 -16.45 -19.13
N LYS A 337 23.62 -15.62 -19.66
CA LYS A 337 23.76 -14.15 -19.67
C LYS A 337 22.49 -13.52 -19.14
N ILE A 338 22.46 -13.17 -17.86
CA ILE A 338 21.32 -12.46 -17.26
C ILE A 338 21.24 -11.05 -17.91
N PRO A 339 20.10 -10.66 -18.52
CA PRO A 339 19.90 -9.31 -19.05
C PRO A 339 20.01 -8.23 -17.95
N LYS A 340 20.50 -7.04 -18.31
CA LYS A 340 20.64 -5.91 -17.37
C LYS A 340 19.28 -5.39 -16.90
N GLU A 341 18.33 -5.42 -17.82
CA GLU A 341 16.95 -4.96 -17.68
C GLU A 341 16.15 -5.79 -16.66
N ILE A 342 16.67 -6.95 -16.27
CA ILE A 342 16.10 -7.83 -15.24
C ILE A 342 16.91 -7.67 -13.95
N SER A 343 18.22 -7.92 -14.02
CA SER A 343 19.13 -7.90 -12.87
C SER A 343 19.27 -6.54 -12.17
N HIS A 344 19.15 -5.44 -12.92
CA HIS A 344 19.23 -4.06 -12.44
C HIS A 344 17.96 -3.28 -12.82
N SER A 345 16.83 -3.99 -12.91
CA SER A 345 15.52 -3.47 -13.35
C SER A 345 15.11 -2.16 -12.67
N GLN A 346 15.28 -2.06 -11.34
CA GLN A 346 14.96 -0.86 -10.56
C GLN A 346 15.85 0.35 -10.91
N GLU A 347 17.12 0.15 -11.26
CA GLU A 347 18.04 1.24 -11.63
C GLU A 347 17.78 1.77 -13.04
N MET A 348 17.09 0.98 -13.87
CA MET A 348 16.65 1.34 -15.22
C MET A 348 15.23 1.93 -15.26
N LEU A 349 14.58 2.10 -14.09
CA LEU A 349 13.34 2.85 -13.91
C LEU A 349 13.64 4.29 -13.49
N GLY A 350 13.06 5.27 -14.19
CA GLY A 350 13.23 6.69 -13.87
C GLY A 350 12.62 7.61 -14.92
N ASP A 351 12.67 8.93 -14.70
CA ASP A 351 12.06 9.91 -15.61
C ASP A 351 12.56 9.84 -17.06
N HIS A 352 13.77 9.32 -17.26
CA HIS A 352 14.42 9.06 -18.55
C HIS A 352 14.94 7.61 -18.68
N GLY A 353 14.45 6.68 -17.86
CA GLY A 353 14.89 5.28 -17.86
C GLY A 353 14.35 4.47 -19.05
N ASP A 354 15.15 3.55 -19.59
CA ASP A 354 14.76 2.71 -20.75
C ASP A 354 13.53 1.84 -20.48
N LEU A 355 13.29 1.48 -19.22
CA LEU A 355 12.13 0.69 -18.80
C LEU A 355 10.91 1.57 -18.42
N GLY A 356 11.06 2.89 -18.49
CA GLY A 356 10.01 3.86 -18.17
C GLY A 356 10.08 4.39 -16.74
N LYS A 357 9.04 5.11 -16.33
CA LYS A 357 8.96 5.73 -15.00
C LYS A 357 8.45 4.71 -13.97
N PRO A 358 8.94 4.74 -12.71
CA PRO A 358 8.38 3.91 -11.64
C PRO A 358 6.92 4.31 -11.35
N LEU A 359 5.99 3.36 -11.51
CA LEU A 359 4.56 3.58 -11.23
C LEU A 359 4.32 3.63 -9.71
N PHE A 360 3.36 4.44 -9.27
CA PHE A 360 3.05 4.64 -7.85
C PHE A 360 4.23 5.16 -7.01
N ALA A 361 5.23 5.81 -7.63
CA ALA A 361 6.38 6.39 -6.92
C ALA A 361 6.01 7.47 -5.88
N LYS A 362 4.83 8.09 -6.01
CA LYS A 362 4.26 9.04 -5.03
C LYS A 362 3.43 8.37 -3.93
N LEU A 363 3.20 7.06 -4.00
CA LEU A 363 2.43 6.31 -3.01
C LEU A 363 3.31 6.07 -1.78
N VAL A 364 2.88 6.61 -0.64
CA VAL A 364 3.62 6.61 0.64
C VAL A 364 3.01 5.59 1.59
N PRO A 365 3.73 4.52 2.02
CA PRO A 365 3.19 3.48 2.89
C PRO A 365 2.54 4.02 4.16
N TYR A 366 1.41 3.44 4.58
CA TYR A 366 0.72 3.83 5.82
C TYR A 366 1.63 3.74 7.05
N SER A 367 2.59 2.82 7.06
CA SER A 367 3.63 2.72 8.09
C SER A 367 4.52 3.97 8.19
N VAL A 368 4.70 4.74 7.12
CA VAL A 368 5.41 6.03 7.10
C VAL A 368 4.55 7.14 7.71
N HIS A 369 3.24 7.15 7.46
CA HIS A 369 2.29 8.08 8.10
C HIS A 369 2.13 7.78 9.61
N VAL A 370 2.16 6.50 9.99
CA VAL A 370 2.25 6.06 11.39
C VAL A 370 3.58 6.47 12.01
N ALA A 371 4.71 6.30 11.30
CA ALA A 371 6.03 6.72 11.77
C ALA A 371 6.11 8.24 12.00
N ALA A 372 5.57 9.05 11.07
CA ALA A 372 5.45 10.50 11.22
C ALA A 372 4.59 10.88 12.44
N SER A 373 3.46 10.18 12.66
CA SER A 373 2.61 10.39 13.84
C SER A 373 3.30 10.03 15.15
N ILE A 374 4.03 8.91 15.20
CA ILE A 374 4.83 8.48 16.37
C ILE A 374 5.93 9.50 16.67
N TYR A 375 6.63 10.00 15.64
CA TYR A 375 7.64 11.05 15.83
C TYR A 375 7.02 12.35 16.34
N ALA A 376 5.90 12.78 15.76
CA ALA A 376 5.21 14.00 16.18
C ALA A 376 4.80 13.91 17.65
N ASP A 377 4.22 12.78 18.10
CA ASP A 377 3.87 12.52 19.50
C ASP A 377 5.12 12.53 20.41
N ARG A 378 6.21 11.84 20.05
CA ARG A 378 7.47 11.88 20.82
C ARG A 378 8.05 13.29 20.95
N ARG A 379 8.12 14.04 19.84
CA ARG A 379 8.58 15.43 19.78
C ARG A 379 7.68 16.34 20.62
N ASP A 380 6.36 16.16 20.54
CA ASP A 380 5.39 16.96 21.29
C ASP A 380 5.43 16.68 22.79
N ARG A 381 5.63 15.43 23.22
CA ARG A 381 5.91 15.10 24.63
C ARG A 381 7.23 15.74 25.08
N LEU A 382 8.30 15.58 24.30
CA LEU A 382 9.63 16.12 24.60
C LEU A 382 9.60 17.66 24.76
N VAL A 383 9.02 18.38 23.80
CA VAL A 383 9.01 19.84 23.80
C VAL A 383 7.94 20.40 24.73
N ASN A 384 6.68 19.92 24.67
CA ASN A 384 5.60 20.51 25.46
C ASN A 384 5.71 20.08 26.94
N GLN A 385 5.89 18.78 27.22
CA GLN A 385 5.79 18.22 28.58
C GLN A 385 7.13 18.24 29.31
N ALA A 386 8.23 17.80 28.67
CA ALA A 386 9.52 17.69 29.33
C ALA A 386 10.37 18.98 29.31
N ILE A 387 10.01 19.99 28.51
CA ILE A 387 10.74 21.27 28.44
C ILE A 387 9.84 22.46 28.77
N ILE A 388 8.78 22.74 27.99
CA ILE A 388 7.97 23.95 28.18
C ILE A 388 7.22 23.95 29.52
N ALA A 389 6.57 22.84 29.90
CA ALA A 389 5.86 22.76 31.17
C ALA A 389 6.78 22.93 32.40
N GLU A 390 8.03 22.45 32.33
CA GLU A 390 9.02 22.69 33.39
C GLU A 390 9.49 24.16 33.44
N LEU A 391 9.70 24.80 32.29
CA LEU A 391 9.98 26.26 32.24
C LEU A 391 8.81 27.07 32.83
N GLU A 392 7.57 26.66 32.59
CA GLU A 392 6.38 27.27 33.19
C GLU A 392 6.28 26.97 34.70
N ALA A 393 6.58 25.75 35.15
CA ALA A 393 6.61 25.37 36.56
C ALA A 393 7.71 26.10 37.36
N ILE A 394 8.90 26.31 36.79
CA ILE A 394 9.95 27.20 37.35
C ILE A 394 9.40 28.62 37.53
N THR A 395 8.58 29.09 36.58
CA THR A 395 7.98 30.44 36.60
C THR A 395 6.84 30.57 37.62
N ALA A 396 6.12 29.49 37.91
CA ALA A 396 5.19 29.43 39.04
C ALA A 396 5.96 29.45 40.38
N ARG A 397 6.93 28.54 40.56
CA ARG A 397 7.75 28.41 41.79
C ARG A 397 8.36 29.74 42.26
N ILE A 398 8.86 30.58 41.34
CA ILE A 398 9.43 31.89 41.70
C ILE A 398 8.36 32.94 42.06
N LYS A 399 7.17 32.86 41.47
CA LYS A 399 6.05 33.78 41.79
C LYS A 399 5.41 33.46 43.13
N ASP A 400 5.23 32.19 43.44
CA ASP A 400 4.78 31.73 44.75
C ASP A 400 5.75 32.17 45.86
N LEU A 401 7.07 32.07 45.59
CA LEU A 401 8.10 32.57 46.50
C LEU A 401 8.00 34.08 46.72
N LEU A 402 7.91 34.89 45.65
CA LEU A 402 7.79 36.35 45.76
C LEU A 402 6.51 36.77 46.50
N ALA A 403 5.38 36.13 46.22
CA ALA A 403 4.11 36.36 46.91
C ALA A 403 4.21 36.02 48.41
N SER A 404 4.83 34.89 48.77
CA SER A 404 5.04 34.50 50.19
C SER A 404 5.95 35.44 50.97
N LEU A 405 6.73 36.28 50.29
CA LEU A 405 7.63 37.28 50.87
C LEU A 405 7.08 38.71 50.78
N SER A 406 5.83 38.90 50.30
CA SER A 406 5.22 40.22 50.03
C SER A 406 6.10 41.10 49.11
N LEU A 407 6.66 40.51 48.06
CA LEU A 407 7.44 41.22 47.03
C LEU A 407 6.63 41.29 45.73
N PRO A 408 6.54 42.47 45.07
CA PRO A 408 7.32 43.70 45.31
C PRO A 408 6.75 44.68 46.35
N GLY A 409 5.54 44.47 46.89
CA GLY A 409 4.81 45.46 47.70
C GLY A 409 5.59 46.02 48.91
N SER A 410 6.35 45.15 49.59
CA SER A 410 7.20 45.52 50.73
C SER A 410 8.35 46.47 50.39
N LEU A 411 8.85 46.49 49.15
CA LEU A 411 9.82 47.46 48.65
C LEU A 411 9.13 48.77 48.22
N GLN A 412 8.03 48.66 47.47
CA GLN A 412 7.26 49.83 47.00
C GLN A 412 6.74 50.69 48.15
N ALA A 413 6.42 50.09 49.30
CA ALA A 413 5.95 50.77 50.52
C ALA A 413 6.96 51.74 51.16
N LEU A 414 8.23 51.76 50.69
CA LEU A 414 9.32 52.63 51.16
C LEU A 414 9.77 53.66 50.11
N GLU A 415 9.19 53.68 48.91
CA GLU A 415 9.62 54.58 47.84
C GLU A 415 9.14 56.03 48.07
N LYS A 416 9.90 56.99 47.51
CA LYS A 416 9.64 58.43 47.62
C LYS A 416 9.65 59.05 46.22
N PRO A 417 8.74 59.98 45.87
CA PRO A 417 7.70 60.58 46.73
C PRO A 417 6.60 59.60 47.16
N LEU A 418 5.87 59.95 48.23
CA LEU A 418 4.91 59.07 48.93
C LEU A 418 3.54 58.91 48.22
N GLY A 419 3.47 59.14 46.90
CA GLY A 419 2.28 58.92 46.07
C GLY A 419 2.12 57.45 45.66
N LEU A 420 1.42 57.18 44.55
CA LEU A 420 1.35 55.83 43.97
C LEU A 420 2.73 55.35 43.47
N PRO A 421 3.14 54.09 43.73
CA PRO A 421 4.34 53.52 43.13
C PRO A 421 4.23 53.48 41.59
N PRO A 422 5.28 53.82 40.83
CA PRO A 422 5.20 53.94 39.37
C PRO A 422 4.89 52.62 38.66
N GLY A 423 5.28 51.48 39.24
CA GLY A 423 4.88 50.16 38.74
C GLY A 423 3.38 49.92 38.85
N LEU A 424 2.80 50.16 40.03
CA LEU A 424 1.37 50.05 40.27
C LEU A 424 0.56 51.06 39.43
N ALA A 425 1.05 52.29 39.26
CA ALA A 425 0.44 53.26 38.36
C ALA A 425 0.44 52.75 36.91
N SER A 426 1.52 52.12 36.44
CA SER A 426 1.56 51.47 35.12
C SER A 426 0.61 50.27 35.01
N HIS A 427 0.42 49.50 36.08
CA HIS A 427 -0.54 48.39 36.11
C HIS A 427 -2.00 48.88 36.09
N ALA A 428 -2.32 49.94 36.85
CA ALA A 428 -3.62 50.61 36.78
C ALA A 428 -3.88 51.19 35.37
N GLU A 429 -2.87 51.83 34.77
CA GLU A 429 -2.92 52.35 33.41
C GLU A 429 -3.14 51.24 32.36
N GLU A 430 -2.49 50.08 32.49
CA GLU A 430 -2.74 48.91 31.64
C GLU A 430 -4.17 48.35 31.81
N VAL A 431 -4.69 48.29 33.04
CA VAL A 431 -6.08 47.89 33.33
C VAL A 431 -7.08 48.89 32.73
N ARG A 432 -6.82 50.21 32.84
CA ARG A 432 -7.63 51.28 32.22
C ARG A 432 -7.64 51.18 30.71
N GLN A 433 -6.48 51.09 30.07
CA GLN A 433 -6.36 51.00 28.60
C GLN A 433 -7.00 49.72 28.05
N ASN A 434 -6.97 48.62 28.80
CA ASN A 434 -7.68 47.39 28.45
C ASN A 434 -9.19 47.39 28.81
N GLY A 435 -9.76 48.49 29.29
CA GLY A 435 -11.21 48.58 29.59
C GLY A 435 -11.66 47.87 30.87
N GLY A 436 -10.71 47.53 31.75
CA GLY A 436 -10.93 47.04 33.11
C GLY A 436 -12.00 45.94 33.25
N VAL A 437 -12.85 46.09 34.27
CA VAL A 437 -13.92 45.13 34.61
C VAL A 437 -15.00 45.04 33.51
N HIS A 438 -15.22 46.09 32.73
CA HIS A 438 -16.24 46.10 31.66
C HIS A 438 -15.85 45.13 30.54
N ARG A 439 -14.60 45.16 30.06
CA ARG A 439 -14.13 44.22 29.03
C ARG A 439 -14.19 42.77 29.49
N LEU A 440 -13.95 42.49 30.77
CA LEU A 440 -14.08 41.13 31.32
C LEU A 440 -15.52 40.63 31.21
N HIS A 441 -16.50 41.44 31.62
CA HIS A 441 -17.92 41.12 31.50
C HIS A 441 -18.36 40.95 30.04
N ASP A 442 -17.92 41.82 29.13
CA ASP A 442 -18.21 41.71 27.69
C ASP A 442 -17.59 40.45 27.08
N THR A 443 -16.37 40.09 27.50
CA THR A 443 -15.69 38.87 27.04
C THR A 443 -16.42 37.63 27.53
N ILE A 444 -16.84 37.59 28.80
CA ILE A 444 -17.67 36.52 29.37
C ILE A 444 -19.01 36.43 28.63
N ALA A 445 -19.70 37.55 28.39
CA ALA A 445 -20.98 37.58 27.70
C ALA A 445 -20.85 37.11 26.23
N ASN A 446 -19.73 37.39 25.57
CA ASN A 446 -19.48 36.90 24.20
C ASN A 446 -19.09 35.42 24.18
N THR A 447 -18.25 34.95 25.11
CA THR A 447 -17.95 33.52 25.27
C THR A 447 -19.22 32.72 25.62
N ALA A 448 -20.13 33.27 26.42
CA ALA A 448 -21.43 32.67 26.71
C ALA A 448 -22.33 32.53 25.45
N LYS A 449 -22.28 33.48 24.51
CA LYS A 449 -22.98 33.37 23.21
C LYS A 449 -22.40 32.27 22.33
N LEU A 450 -21.07 32.14 22.28
CA LEU A 450 -20.41 31.02 21.59
C LEU A 450 -20.82 29.70 22.23
N LYS A 451 -20.72 29.59 23.55
CA LYS A 451 -21.11 28.41 24.34
C LYS A 451 -22.56 27.98 24.09
N SER A 452 -23.52 28.92 24.05
CA SER A 452 -24.92 28.59 23.72
C SER A 452 -25.10 28.14 22.27
N SER A 453 -24.36 28.75 21.32
CA SER A 453 -24.39 28.34 19.91
C SER A 453 -23.82 26.93 19.70
N VAL A 454 -22.68 26.62 20.35
CA VAL A 454 -22.07 25.28 20.32
C VAL A 454 -22.99 24.24 20.98
N ARG A 455 -23.57 24.55 22.15
CA ARG A 455 -24.53 23.65 22.82
C ARG A 455 -25.79 23.40 21.97
N ALA A 456 -26.28 24.41 21.25
CA ALA A 456 -27.40 24.24 20.31
C ALA A 456 -27.03 23.33 19.13
N MET A 457 -25.90 23.57 18.44
CA MET A 457 -25.47 22.75 17.31
C MET A 457 -25.14 21.29 17.69
N TYR A 458 -24.66 21.06 18.92
CA TYR A 458 -24.50 19.72 19.47
C TYR A 458 -25.87 19.06 19.73
N GLN A 459 -26.81 19.80 20.33
CA GLN A 459 -28.16 19.31 20.61
C GLN A 459 -28.91 18.95 19.31
N ASP A 460 -28.80 19.76 18.25
CA ASP A 460 -29.32 19.45 16.90
C ASP A 460 -28.80 18.08 16.40
N GLY A 461 -27.50 17.82 16.55
CA GLY A 461 -26.88 16.55 16.14
C GLY A 461 -27.37 15.35 16.95
N VAL A 462 -27.52 15.51 18.27
CA VAL A 462 -28.07 14.48 19.17
C VAL A 462 -29.55 14.19 18.88
N ASP A 463 -30.34 15.23 18.62
CA ASP A 463 -31.76 15.06 18.33
C ASP A 463 -32.01 14.45 16.95
N LEU A 464 -31.18 14.74 15.94
CA LEU A 464 -31.19 14.01 14.66
C LEU A 464 -30.98 12.50 14.85
N LEU A 465 -29.98 12.10 15.65
CA LEU A 465 -29.72 10.68 15.96
C LEU A 465 -30.84 10.05 16.80
N ARG A 466 -31.52 10.82 17.66
CA ARG A 466 -32.69 10.38 18.42
C ARG A 466 -33.91 10.18 17.51
N THR A 467 -34.11 11.06 16.52
CA THR A 467 -35.19 10.97 15.54
C THR A 467 -35.03 9.74 14.65
N GLU A 468 -33.85 9.47 14.09
CA GLU A 468 -33.63 8.28 13.26
C GLU A 468 -33.79 6.98 14.06
N ALA A 469 -33.28 6.93 15.29
CA ALA A 469 -33.48 5.77 16.17
C ALA A 469 -34.99 5.53 16.45
N GLY A 470 -35.78 6.59 16.61
CA GLY A 470 -37.24 6.50 16.75
C GLY A 470 -37.96 6.08 15.47
N GLU A 471 -37.49 6.54 14.30
CA GLU A 471 -38.01 6.13 12.98
C GLU A 471 -37.74 4.63 12.71
N ASP A 472 -36.52 4.16 12.98
CA ASP A 472 -36.15 2.75 12.81
C ASP A 472 -36.87 1.84 13.82
N GLU A 473 -37.04 2.28 15.08
CA GLU A 473 -37.83 1.53 16.07
C GLU A 473 -39.33 1.49 15.70
N ALA A 474 -39.88 2.57 15.14
CA ALA A 474 -41.24 2.59 14.61
C ALA A 474 -41.40 1.64 13.40
N ALA A 475 -40.40 1.57 12.51
CA ALA A 475 -40.40 0.64 11.39
C ALA A 475 -40.30 -0.83 11.85
N ARG A 476 -39.43 -1.14 12.83
CA ARG A 476 -39.38 -2.47 13.49
C ARG A 476 -40.75 -2.86 14.09
N ARG A 477 -41.46 -1.94 14.73
CA ARG A 477 -42.82 -2.18 15.27
C ARG A 477 -43.87 -2.43 14.18
N LYS A 478 -43.76 -1.80 13.00
CA LYS A 478 -44.66 -2.02 11.85
C LYS A 478 -44.42 -3.37 11.15
N PHE A 479 -43.16 -3.72 10.92
CA PHE A 479 -42.78 -4.78 9.97
C PHE A 479 -42.20 -6.05 10.61
N GLY A 480 -41.86 -5.99 11.90
CA GLY A 480 -41.21 -7.08 12.63
C GLY A 480 -39.69 -7.14 12.38
N THR A 481 -38.96 -7.68 13.37
CA THR A 481 -37.50 -7.81 13.34
C THR A 481 -36.99 -8.66 12.17
N ASP A 482 -37.75 -9.67 11.78
CA ASP A 482 -37.32 -10.69 10.80
C ASP A 482 -37.37 -10.15 9.35
N ARG A 483 -38.20 -9.13 9.11
CA ARG A 483 -38.35 -8.46 7.81
C ARG A 483 -37.62 -7.12 7.76
N TRP A 484 -37.46 -6.45 8.90
CA TRP A 484 -36.72 -5.20 9.03
C TRP A 484 -35.30 -5.48 9.57
N SER A 485 -34.50 -6.18 8.76
CA SER A 485 -33.19 -6.76 9.10
C SER A 485 -32.03 -5.75 9.27
N ARG A 486 -32.34 -4.52 9.72
CA ARG A 486 -31.38 -3.43 9.89
C ARG A 486 -30.67 -3.48 11.24
N LEU A 487 -29.36 -3.25 11.24
CA LEU A 487 -28.60 -2.95 12.45
C LEU A 487 -29.17 -1.69 13.14
N ALA A 488 -29.12 -1.65 14.47
CA ALA A 488 -29.54 -0.49 15.23
C ALA A 488 -28.53 0.65 15.01
N ALA A 489 -28.98 1.91 15.15
CA ALA A 489 -28.16 3.09 14.86
C ALA A 489 -26.78 3.08 15.56
N LYS A 490 -26.76 2.65 16.83
CA LYS A 490 -25.54 2.53 17.65
C LYS A 490 -24.55 1.49 17.12
N ASP A 491 -25.04 0.39 16.57
CA ASP A 491 -24.22 -0.71 16.06
C ASP A 491 -23.77 -0.44 14.62
N ALA A 492 -24.57 0.31 13.86
CA ALA A 492 -24.29 0.70 12.48
C ALA A 492 -23.15 1.73 12.38
N LEU A 493 -23.04 2.66 13.34
CA LEU A 493 -21.94 3.64 13.38
C LEU A 493 -21.52 3.99 14.83
N PRO A 494 -20.86 3.06 15.56
CA PRO A 494 -20.51 3.26 16.97
C PRO A 494 -19.60 4.47 17.21
N LYS A 495 -18.70 4.78 16.25
CA LYS A 495 -17.81 5.96 16.31
C LYS A 495 -18.55 7.28 16.44
N LEU A 496 -19.74 7.41 15.84
CA LEU A 496 -20.52 8.64 15.91
C LEU A 496 -21.22 8.78 17.28
N TYR A 497 -21.55 7.67 17.93
CA TYR A 497 -22.09 7.67 19.29
C TYR A 497 -21.01 7.88 20.36
N THR A 498 -19.76 7.44 20.16
CA THR A 498 -18.67 7.79 21.11
C THR A 498 -18.35 9.29 21.07
N GLN A 499 -18.39 9.93 19.89
CA GLN A 499 -18.26 11.39 19.76
C GLN A 499 -19.33 12.16 20.57
N VAL A 500 -20.56 11.62 20.71
CA VAL A 500 -21.61 12.24 21.55
C VAL A 500 -21.14 12.35 23.00
N ASP A 501 -20.63 11.24 23.57
CA ASP A 501 -20.18 11.18 24.95
C ASP A 501 -18.88 11.97 25.18
N GLU A 502 -17.97 12.00 24.20
CA GLU A 502 -16.75 12.81 24.21
C GLU A 502 -17.06 14.31 24.23
N ILE A 503 -17.90 14.81 23.31
CA ILE A 503 -18.30 16.22 23.25
C ILE A 503 -19.08 16.63 24.50
N ASN A 504 -19.94 15.76 25.03
CA ASN A 504 -20.63 15.94 26.31
C ASN A 504 -19.64 16.06 27.49
N GLY A 505 -18.57 15.25 27.48
CA GLY A 505 -17.46 15.34 28.43
C GLY A 505 -16.74 16.68 28.37
N TYR A 506 -16.34 17.13 27.17
CA TYR A 506 -15.69 18.42 26.97
C TYR A 506 -16.57 19.60 27.40
N LEU A 507 -17.87 19.56 27.09
CA LEU A 507 -18.82 20.61 27.51
C LEU A 507 -18.97 20.69 29.04
N LYS A 508 -18.98 19.55 29.74
CA LYS A 508 -19.01 19.51 31.23
C LYS A 508 -17.71 20.00 31.87
N GLN A 509 -16.56 19.63 31.29
CA GLN A 509 -15.26 20.12 31.78
C GLN A 509 -15.14 21.64 31.59
N ALA A 510 -15.65 22.17 30.47
CA ALA A 510 -15.72 23.60 30.21
C ALA A 510 -16.73 24.33 31.10
N ASP A 511 -17.90 23.73 31.43
CA ASP A 511 -18.83 24.27 32.42
C ASP A 511 -18.14 24.52 33.78
N ASN A 512 -17.39 23.53 34.29
CA ASN A 512 -16.62 23.66 35.54
C ASN A 512 -15.52 24.74 35.45
N SER A 513 -14.85 24.85 34.30
CA SER A 513 -13.78 25.82 34.07
C SER A 513 -14.31 27.26 33.99
N ASP A 514 -15.45 27.47 33.31
CA ASP A 514 -16.11 28.77 33.25
C ASP A 514 -16.57 29.24 34.63
N GLU A 515 -17.09 28.33 35.46
CA GLU A 515 -17.51 28.65 36.83
C GLU A 515 -16.33 29.08 37.72
N LEU A 516 -15.18 28.42 37.60
CA LEU A 516 -13.95 28.78 38.33
C LEU A 516 -13.41 30.16 37.91
N VAL A 517 -13.47 30.50 36.62
CA VAL A 517 -13.07 31.83 36.14
C VAL A 517 -14.04 32.90 36.62
N GLN A 518 -15.35 32.59 36.67
CA GLN A 518 -16.35 33.49 37.23
C GLN A 518 -16.24 33.65 38.75
N SER A 519 -15.87 32.63 39.53
CA SER A 519 -15.66 32.77 40.97
C SER A 519 -14.47 33.69 41.26
N ARG A 520 -13.33 33.44 40.60
CA ARG A 520 -12.12 34.27 40.73
C ARG A 520 -12.37 35.71 40.29
N LEU A 521 -13.20 35.96 39.27
CA LEU A 521 -13.61 37.31 38.93
C LEU A 521 -14.42 37.96 40.06
N ARG A 522 -15.45 37.30 40.58
CA ARG A 522 -16.27 37.83 41.69
C ARG A 522 -15.45 38.12 42.95
N GLU A 523 -14.45 37.29 43.25
CA GLU A 523 -13.56 37.45 44.41
C GLU A 523 -12.67 38.71 44.32
N HIS A 524 -12.18 39.06 43.13
CA HIS A 524 -11.28 40.20 42.92
C HIS A 524 -11.94 41.44 42.30
N GLU A 525 -13.23 41.38 41.93
CA GLU A 525 -13.92 42.40 41.12
C GLU A 525 -13.84 43.82 41.70
N SER A 526 -13.92 43.95 43.03
CA SER A 526 -13.85 45.23 43.74
C SER A 526 -12.48 45.91 43.59
N LEU A 527 -11.40 45.14 43.74
CA LEU A 527 -10.02 45.62 43.60
C LEU A 527 -9.64 45.87 42.14
N ILE A 528 -10.15 45.05 41.21
CA ILE A 528 -9.96 45.28 39.76
C ILE A 528 -10.75 46.52 39.30
N ARG A 529 -11.95 46.77 39.86
CA ARG A 529 -12.71 48.01 39.61
C ARG A 529 -11.97 49.24 40.15
N LEU A 530 -11.30 49.11 41.29
CA LEU A 530 -10.46 50.16 41.88
C LEU A 530 -9.20 50.43 41.03
N LEU A 531 -8.51 49.39 40.54
CA LEU A 531 -7.40 49.53 39.58
C LEU A 531 -7.80 50.20 38.26
N GLY A 532 -9.05 50.00 37.82
CA GLY A 532 -9.62 50.70 36.66
C GLY A 532 -10.16 52.10 36.97
N GLY A 533 -10.03 52.58 38.22
CA GLY A 533 -10.49 53.89 38.67
C GLY A 533 -9.53 55.04 38.34
N THR A 534 -9.75 56.20 38.95
CA THR A 534 -8.81 57.32 38.87
C THR A 534 -7.64 57.11 39.82
N ASP A 535 -6.50 57.73 39.52
CA ASP A 535 -5.32 57.66 40.40
C ASP A 535 -5.63 58.19 41.81
N ARG A 536 -6.59 59.11 41.94
CA ARG A 536 -7.07 59.61 43.24
C ARG A 536 -7.77 58.53 44.05
N ASP A 537 -8.62 57.69 43.43
CA ASP A 537 -9.31 56.60 44.13
C ASP A 537 -8.29 55.58 44.68
N LEU A 538 -7.19 55.38 43.95
CA LEU A 538 -6.06 54.53 44.34
C LEU A 538 -5.19 55.19 45.44
N GLU A 539 -4.98 56.50 45.41
CA GLU A 539 -4.31 57.25 46.50
C GLU A 539 -5.15 57.26 47.78
N ASP A 540 -6.47 57.42 47.69
CA ASP A 540 -7.39 57.37 48.84
C ASP A 540 -7.47 55.94 49.45
N TYR A 541 -7.20 54.88 48.68
CA TYR A 541 -7.11 53.49 49.18
C TYR A 541 -5.75 53.12 49.80
N VAL A 542 -4.65 53.75 49.37
CA VAL A 542 -3.27 53.39 49.80
C VAL A 542 -2.78 54.34 50.91
N PRO A 543 -2.70 53.90 52.19
CA PRO A 543 -2.37 54.79 53.30
C PRO A 543 -1.13 55.67 53.08
N SER A 544 -1.30 56.98 53.31
CA SER A 544 -0.22 57.96 53.30
C SER A 544 0.65 57.80 54.56
N SER A 545 1.73 57.00 54.45
CA SER A 545 2.62 56.68 55.57
C SER A 545 3.43 57.91 56.02
N SER A 546 2.95 58.55 57.09
CA SER A 546 3.58 59.73 57.71
C SER A 546 5.01 59.41 58.18
N ARG A 547 6.00 59.85 57.38
CA ARG A 547 7.44 59.89 57.69
C ARG A 547 8.03 58.61 58.30
N ALA A 548 8.09 57.53 57.51
CA ALA A 548 9.09 56.50 57.76
C ALA A 548 10.52 57.10 57.58
N THR A 549 11.27 57.19 58.69
CA THR A 549 12.67 57.64 58.68
C THR A 549 13.59 56.52 58.24
N MET A 550 13.68 56.32 56.91
CA MET A 550 14.60 55.35 56.31
C MET A 550 16.02 55.53 56.86
N THR A 551 16.53 54.50 57.51
CA THR A 551 17.93 54.42 57.90
C THR A 551 18.77 53.95 56.71
N ALA A 552 20.03 54.39 56.63
CA ALA A 552 20.95 53.98 55.55
C ALA A 552 21.14 52.44 55.48
N LYS A 553 20.86 51.70 56.56
CA LYS A 553 20.86 50.23 56.57
C LYS A 553 19.65 49.66 55.80
N VAL A 554 18.45 50.20 56.01
CA VAL A 554 17.24 49.79 55.26
C VAL A 554 17.39 50.13 53.78
N GLU A 555 17.92 51.30 53.45
CA GLU A 555 18.14 51.71 52.05
C GLU A 555 19.15 50.82 51.32
N ARG A 556 20.23 50.41 52.00
CA ARG A 556 21.21 49.45 51.46
C ARG A 556 20.58 48.10 51.14
N GLU A 557 19.83 47.51 52.07
CA GLU A 557 19.21 46.20 51.84
C GLU A 557 18.02 46.26 50.87
N ALA A 558 17.28 47.37 50.81
CA ALA A 558 16.28 47.61 49.77
C ALA A 558 16.90 47.62 48.37
N ASN A 559 18.05 48.27 48.19
CA ASN A 559 18.78 48.28 46.92
C ASN A 559 19.40 46.91 46.56
N ASN A 560 19.85 46.15 47.54
CA ASN A 560 20.27 44.74 47.39
C ASN A 560 19.11 43.88 46.85
N LEU A 561 17.93 43.98 47.48
CA LEU A 561 16.73 43.21 47.11
C LEU A 561 16.18 43.64 45.73
N ARG A 562 16.17 44.94 45.40
CA ARG A 562 15.92 45.45 44.03
C ARG A 562 16.87 44.83 43.00
N GLY A 563 18.16 44.65 43.36
CA GLY A 563 19.14 43.95 42.52
C GLY A 563 18.67 42.54 42.17
N THR A 564 18.34 41.72 43.18
CA THR A 564 17.86 40.35 42.96
C THR A 564 16.53 40.27 42.20
N LEU A 565 15.61 41.22 42.41
CA LEU A 565 14.33 41.25 41.68
C LEU A 565 14.53 41.59 40.20
N ASN A 566 15.49 42.47 39.88
CA ASN A 566 15.88 42.75 38.49
C ASN A 566 16.56 41.55 37.81
N GLU A 567 17.26 40.70 38.56
CA GLU A 567 17.76 39.41 38.04
C GLU A 567 16.59 38.46 37.71
N VAL A 568 15.57 38.35 38.56
CA VAL A 568 14.35 37.54 38.26
C VAL A 568 13.67 38.04 36.99
N ASN A 569 13.43 39.34 36.86
CA ASN A 569 12.74 39.92 35.70
C ASN A 569 13.50 39.68 34.39
N ARG A 570 14.84 39.73 34.42
CA ARG A 570 15.70 39.38 33.28
C ARG A 570 15.56 37.90 32.91
N LEU A 571 15.50 37.01 33.89
CA LEU A 571 15.40 35.57 33.69
C LEU A 571 14.00 35.13 33.21
N GLU A 572 12.91 35.72 33.72
CA GLU A 572 11.56 35.50 33.14
C GLU A 572 11.50 36.01 31.69
N SER A 573 12.10 37.17 31.38
CA SER A 573 12.17 37.69 30.01
C SER A 573 12.97 36.77 29.07
N ARG A 574 14.12 36.24 29.54
CA ARG A 574 14.93 35.25 28.80
C ARG A 574 14.13 33.98 28.54
N ARG A 575 13.43 33.47 29.56
CA ARG A 575 12.63 32.26 29.49
C ARG A 575 11.44 32.37 28.54
N ARG A 576 10.67 33.46 28.59
CA ARG A 576 9.56 33.69 27.65
C ARG A 576 10.06 33.66 26.20
N LYS A 577 11.21 34.27 25.91
CA LYS A 577 11.85 34.22 24.58
C LYS A 577 12.28 32.79 24.19
N ARG A 578 12.84 32.02 25.13
CA ARG A 578 13.21 30.60 24.89
C ARG A 578 11.97 29.72 24.63
N VAL A 579 10.86 29.93 25.34
CA VAL A 579 9.60 29.19 25.12
C VAL A 579 9.00 29.48 23.74
N GLU A 580 8.99 30.73 23.28
CA GLU A 580 8.51 31.04 21.92
C GLU A 580 9.47 30.52 20.85
N ALA A 581 10.80 30.60 21.05
CA ALA A 581 11.77 30.00 20.15
C ALA A 581 11.61 28.46 20.03
N LEU A 582 11.30 27.78 21.14
CA LEU A 582 10.99 26.35 21.17
C LEU A 582 9.72 26.00 20.39
N LYS A 583 8.66 26.81 20.53
CA LYS A 583 7.41 26.65 19.75
C LYS A 583 7.68 26.79 18.25
N THR A 584 8.47 27.79 17.84
CA THR A 584 8.88 27.96 16.43
C THR A 584 9.70 26.78 15.93
N LYS A 585 10.79 26.43 16.63
CA LYS A 585 11.69 25.29 16.30
C LYS A 585 10.92 23.98 16.13
N LYS A 586 9.95 23.73 17.01
CA LYS A 586 9.06 22.56 16.96
C LYS A 586 8.15 22.56 15.73
N ASN A 587 7.58 23.71 15.37
CA ASN A 587 6.67 23.83 14.22
C ASN A 587 7.41 23.70 12.88
N GLU A 588 8.69 24.10 12.82
CA GLU A 588 9.59 23.94 11.66
C GLU A 588 10.14 22.52 11.50
N ASP A 589 9.93 21.63 12.47
CA ASP A 589 10.53 20.28 12.53
C ASP A 589 9.74 19.25 11.69
N GLU A 590 9.76 19.40 10.36
CA GLU A 590 9.12 18.47 9.42
C GLU A 590 9.93 17.17 9.24
N VAL A 591 9.42 16.05 9.80
CA VAL A 591 10.08 14.74 9.74
C VAL A 591 9.86 13.98 8.42
N LEU A 592 8.78 14.29 7.69
CA LEU A 592 8.35 13.54 6.51
C LEU A 592 9.42 13.42 5.39
N PRO A 593 10.20 14.46 5.03
CA PRO A 593 11.20 14.34 3.97
C PRO A 593 12.34 13.36 4.29
N ASP A 594 12.72 13.24 5.56
CA ASP A 594 13.76 12.29 5.99
C ASP A 594 13.19 10.87 6.07
N LEU A 595 11.96 10.72 6.57
CA LEU A 595 11.24 9.44 6.52
C LEU A 595 11.09 8.91 5.10
N LEU A 596 10.75 9.76 4.12
CA LEU A 596 10.65 9.36 2.72
C LEU A 596 12.01 8.96 2.13
N ARG A 597 13.11 9.61 2.52
CA ARG A 597 14.47 9.21 2.11
C ARG A 597 14.87 7.86 2.69
N GLU A 598 14.55 7.61 3.96
CA GLU A 598 14.81 6.33 4.62
C GLU A 598 13.92 5.21 4.06
N THR A 599 12.64 5.51 3.79
CA THR A 599 11.71 4.63 3.06
C THR A 599 12.30 4.24 1.72
N ALA A 600 12.79 5.19 0.91
CA ALA A 600 13.42 4.91 -0.38
C ALA A 600 14.73 4.12 -0.27
N ARG A 601 15.48 4.21 0.85
CA ARG A 601 16.62 3.31 1.10
C ARG A 601 16.14 1.89 1.36
N LEU A 602 15.14 1.72 2.23
CA LEU A 602 14.55 0.42 2.55
C LEU A 602 13.89 -0.24 1.32
N GLU A 603 13.20 0.53 0.46
CA GLU A 603 12.64 0.06 -0.81
C GLU A 603 13.71 -0.40 -1.83
N ARG A 604 14.96 0.07 -1.72
CA ARG A 604 16.08 -0.34 -2.61
C ARG A 604 16.93 -1.46 -2.01
N GLU A 605 17.15 -1.44 -0.70
CA GLU A 605 17.98 -2.40 0.02
C GLU A 605 17.22 -3.70 0.33
N TYR A 606 15.91 -3.58 0.61
CA TYR A 606 15.01 -4.69 0.93
C TYR A 606 13.67 -4.58 0.15
N PRO A 607 13.68 -4.55 -1.20
CA PRO A 607 12.50 -4.33 -2.05
C PRO A 607 11.37 -5.37 -1.89
N MET A 608 11.61 -6.46 -1.16
CA MET A 608 10.71 -7.58 -0.94
C MET A 608 10.26 -7.74 0.53
N GLN A 609 10.55 -6.75 1.39
CA GLN A 609 10.16 -6.69 2.80
C GLN A 609 9.17 -5.53 3.06
N PRO A 610 8.03 -5.76 3.76
CA PRO A 610 7.11 -4.68 4.10
C PRO A 610 7.75 -3.70 5.09
N ILE A 611 7.53 -2.41 4.85
CA ILE A 611 8.09 -1.33 5.66
C ILE A 611 7.28 -1.17 6.96
N THR A 612 7.94 -1.20 8.11
CA THR A 612 7.32 -1.15 9.45
C THR A 612 7.83 0.05 10.24
N ALA A 613 6.97 0.64 11.09
CA ALA A 613 7.32 1.83 11.87
C ALA A 613 8.59 1.67 12.74
N SER A 614 8.86 0.44 13.21
CA SER A 614 10.07 0.06 13.96
C SER A 614 11.40 0.24 13.22
N GLN A 615 11.40 0.32 11.88
CA GLN A 615 12.62 0.55 11.09
C GLN A 615 13.11 2.00 11.20
N PHE A 616 12.25 2.93 11.62
CA PHE A 616 12.57 4.35 11.75
C PHE A 616 13.02 4.79 13.16
N GLU A 617 13.12 3.86 14.12
CA GLU A 617 13.48 4.18 15.52
C GLU A 617 14.81 4.94 15.64
N HIS A 618 15.86 4.48 14.92
CA HIS A 618 17.16 5.16 14.90
C HIS A 618 17.09 6.57 14.31
N LEU A 619 16.22 6.79 13.31
CA LEU A 619 15.98 8.11 12.72
C LEU A 619 15.24 9.04 13.70
N PHE A 620 14.32 8.51 14.51
CA PHE A 620 13.67 9.27 15.58
C PHE A 620 14.70 9.71 16.62
N ASP A 621 15.51 8.78 17.13
CA ASP A 621 16.50 9.05 18.17
C ASP A 621 17.57 10.05 17.71
N ASP A 622 18.10 9.90 16.49
CA ASP A 622 19.06 10.87 15.93
C ASP A 622 18.45 12.27 15.72
N ARG A 623 17.17 12.34 15.34
CA ARG A 623 16.52 13.64 15.11
C ARG A 623 16.07 14.32 16.41
N LEU A 624 15.72 13.57 17.45
CA LEU A 624 15.35 14.13 18.77
C LEU A 624 16.55 14.74 19.51
N LYS A 625 17.79 14.30 19.25
CA LYS A 625 19.04 14.92 19.78
C LYS A 625 19.17 16.41 19.46
N ARG A 626 18.44 16.92 18.45
CA ARG A 626 18.34 18.36 18.14
C ARG A 626 17.79 19.20 19.31
N TYR A 627 17.16 18.58 20.30
CA TYR A 627 16.61 19.23 21.50
C TYR A 627 17.46 19.01 22.77
N ASP A 628 18.60 18.29 22.69
CA ASP A 628 19.50 18.04 23.83
C ASP A 628 20.10 19.35 24.37
N SER A 629 20.35 20.32 23.48
CA SER A 629 20.75 21.69 23.87
C SER A 629 19.71 22.34 24.77
N ASP A 630 18.43 22.19 24.43
CA ASP A 630 17.31 22.83 25.12
C ASP A 630 17.05 22.18 26.48
N GLN A 631 17.27 20.86 26.60
CA GLN A 631 17.26 20.17 27.89
C GLN A 631 18.39 20.63 28.82
N ASN A 632 19.59 20.84 28.29
CA ASN A 632 20.72 21.33 29.09
C ASN A 632 20.52 22.80 29.51
N ASP A 633 19.98 23.62 28.61
CA ASP A 633 19.52 24.99 28.89
C ASP A 633 18.46 25.04 30.01
N LEU A 634 17.51 24.10 30.03
CA LEU A 634 16.52 23.95 31.12
C LEU A 634 17.20 23.59 32.45
N ARG A 635 18.10 22.60 32.46
CA ARG A 635 18.84 22.20 33.68
C ARG A 635 19.65 23.36 34.24
N GLN A 636 20.25 24.19 33.38
CA GLN A 636 20.94 25.41 33.79
C GLN A 636 19.98 26.47 34.35
N GLU A 637 18.81 26.69 33.73
CA GLU A 637 17.79 27.63 34.25
C GLU A 637 17.28 27.24 35.63
N ASP A 638 16.99 25.96 35.88
CA ASP A 638 16.51 25.51 37.20
C ASP A 638 17.59 25.70 38.29
N ALA A 639 18.86 25.37 37.98
CA ALA A 639 19.98 25.62 38.88
C ALA A 639 20.21 27.13 39.16
N GLU A 640 20.16 27.99 38.13
CA GLU A 640 20.22 29.45 38.27
C GLU A 640 19.06 29.98 39.14
N MET A 641 17.85 29.41 38.98
CA MET A 641 16.66 29.78 39.73
C MET A 641 16.70 29.35 41.20
N VAL A 642 17.18 28.13 41.50
CA VAL A 642 17.37 27.67 42.89
C VAL A 642 18.39 28.53 43.62
N ALA A 643 19.51 28.88 42.98
CA ALA A 643 20.51 29.78 43.55
C ALA A 643 19.98 31.20 43.78
N LEU A 644 19.15 31.73 42.86
CA LEU A 644 18.53 33.03 43.00
C LEU A 644 17.41 33.05 44.07
N ALA A 645 16.65 31.97 44.20
CA ALA A 645 15.62 31.82 45.22
C ALA A 645 16.19 31.92 46.65
N GLU A 646 17.33 31.28 46.92
CA GLU A 646 18.02 31.42 48.22
C GLU A 646 18.62 32.81 48.43
N ARG A 647 19.14 33.45 47.38
CA ARG A 647 19.56 34.87 47.47
C ARG A 647 18.39 35.79 47.82
N ILE A 648 17.21 35.58 47.25
CA ILE A 648 15.99 36.34 47.55
C ILE A 648 15.53 36.08 48.98
N ARG A 649 15.51 34.83 49.45
CA ARG A 649 15.19 34.49 50.86
C ARG A 649 16.12 35.20 51.83
N SER A 650 17.42 35.13 51.58
CA SER A 650 18.46 35.77 52.41
C SER A 650 18.32 37.30 52.42
N ALA A 651 18.21 37.94 51.26
CA ALA A 651 18.03 39.39 51.14
C ALA A 651 16.70 39.88 51.76
N SER A 652 15.60 39.15 51.56
CA SER A 652 14.30 39.46 52.15
C SER A 652 14.35 39.35 53.68
N HIS A 653 15.00 38.32 54.24
CA HIS A 653 15.20 38.19 55.68
C HIS A 653 16.04 39.35 56.25
N SER A 654 17.17 39.69 55.60
CA SER A 654 18.02 40.83 56.00
C SER A 654 17.27 42.17 55.97
N PHE A 655 16.42 42.37 54.96
CA PHE A 655 15.55 43.53 54.81
C PHE A 655 14.45 43.57 55.89
N GLN A 656 13.77 42.46 56.16
CA GLN A 656 12.76 42.36 57.24
C GLN A 656 13.36 42.64 58.62
N VAL A 657 14.55 42.11 58.93
CA VAL A 657 15.28 42.38 60.18
C VAL A 657 15.67 43.87 60.29
N ALA A 658 16.02 44.53 59.18
CA ALA A 658 16.30 45.96 59.16
C ALA A 658 15.05 46.84 59.38
N ARG A 659 13.84 46.30 59.15
CA ARG A 659 12.56 47.03 59.11
C ARG A 659 11.69 46.86 60.37
N GLN A 660 12.14 46.12 61.39
CA GLN A 660 11.35 45.76 62.60
C GLN A 660 10.80 46.93 63.44
N GLY A 661 11.20 48.19 63.18
CA GLY A 661 10.68 49.38 63.88
C GLY A 661 9.52 50.13 63.22
N ASP A 662 9.30 49.97 61.90
CA ASP A 662 8.38 50.84 61.13
C ASP A 662 6.96 50.24 60.99
N GLN A 663 6.17 50.26 62.07
CA GLN A 663 4.78 49.76 62.05
C GLN A 663 3.86 50.54 61.09
N SER A 664 4.10 51.84 60.88
CA SER A 664 3.32 52.70 59.96
C SER A 664 3.46 52.36 58.47
N SER A 665 4.41 51.48 58.11
CA SER A 665 4.62 51.03 56.73
C SER A 665 3.75 49.81 56.37
N ARG A 666 3.22 49.08 57.36
CA ARG A 666 2.60 47.75 57.19
C ARG A 666 1.21 47.78 56.55
N GLU A 667 0.37 48.76 56.90
CA GLU A 667 -0.96 48.92 56.30
C GLU A 667 -0.86 49.34 54.82
N ARG A 668 0.10 50.23 54.51
CA ARG A 668 0.43 50.64 53.13
C ARG A 668 0.94 49.47 52.30
N GLU A 669 1.86 48.66 52.85
CA GLU A 669 2.35 47.43 52.24
C GLU A 669 1.21 46.44 51.94
N GLN A 670 0.27 46.24 52.86
CA GLN A 670 -0.87 45.35 52.65
C GLN A 670 -1.84 45.88 51.58
N ALA A 671 -2.11 47.20 51.55
CA ALA A 671 -2.90 47.83 50.49
C ALA A 671 -2.24 47.67 49.10
N LEU A 672 -0.93 47.92 49.00
CA LEU A 672 -0.17 47.74 47.76
C LEU A 672 -0.14 46.28 47.31
N GLN A 673 0.10 45.33 48.22
CA GLN A 673 0.11 43.90 47.89
C GLN A 673 -1.28 43.40 47.47
N ASN A 674 -2.37 43.91 48.07
CA ASN A 674 -3.74 43.59 47.62
C ASN A 674 -3.99 44.05 46.18
N LEU A 675 -3.50 45.23 45.80
CA LEU A 675 -3.64 45.77 44.44
C LEU A 675 -2.77 45.02 43.43
N GLU A 676 -1.51 44.70 43.75
CA GLU A 676 -0.65 43.86 42.90
C GLU A 676 -1.22 42.44 42.75
N ASN A 677 -1.79 41.86 43.80
CA ASN A 677 -2.51 40.58 43.74
C ASN A 677 -3.76 40.68 42.84
N ALA A 678 -4.51 41.78 42.88
CA ALA A 678 -5.67 41.99 42.01
C ALA A 678 -5.26 42.19 40.55
N TYR A 679 -4.10 42.81 40.28
CA TYR A 679 -3.53 42.90 38.93
C TYR A 679 -3.04 41.53 38.40
N ALA A 680 -2.40 40.73 39.25
CA ALA A 680 -2.05 39.35 38.92
C ALA A 680 -3.30 38.51 38.61
N ALA A 681 -4.37 38.64 39.42
CA ALA A 681 -5.66 38.01 39.15
C ALA A 681 -6.29 38.50 37.84
N TYR A 682 -6.29 39.81 37.57
CA TYR A 682 -6.78 40.40 36.32
C TYR A 682 -6.07 39.81 35.10
N THR A 683 -4.73 39.84 35.06
CA THR A 683 -3.96 39.34 33.92
C THR A 683 -4.09 37.82 33.72
N GLN A 684 -4.35 37.05 34.79
CA GLN A 684 -4.69 35.63 34.66
C GLN A 684 -6.12 35.44 34.12
N ILE A 685 -7.12 36.15 34.64
CA ILE A 685 -8.51 36.07 34.17
C ILE A 685 -8.62 36.44 32.69
N VAL A 686 -7.89 37.46 32.21
CA VAL A 686 -7.82 37.81 30.78
C VAL A 686 -7.34 36.63 29.93
N ARG A 687 -6.27 35.94 30.36
CA ARG A 687 -5.72 34.76 29.64
C ARG A 687 -6.66 33.57 29.68
N ASP A 688 -7.28 33.30 30.84
CA ASP A 688 -8.22 32.19 31.01
C ASP A 688 -9.46 32.40 30.11
N LEU A 689 -9.99 33.63 30.06
CA LEU A 689 -11.11 34.00 29.18
C LEU A 689 -10.76 33.95 27.70
N GLU A 690 -9.56 34.38 27.31
CA GLU A 690 -9.11 34.33 25.91
C GLU A 690 -8.84 32.88 25.45
N THR A 691 -8.34 32.04 26.38
CA THR A 691 -8.21 30.58 26.19
C THR A 691 -9.57 29.91 26.05
N GLY A 692 -10.53 30.23 26.93
CA GLY A 692 -11.91 29.75 26.84
C GLY A 692 -12.62 30.19 25.55
N ARG A 693 -12.43 31.45 25.12
CA ARG A 693 -12.92 31.95 23.83
C ARG A 693 -12.33 31.15 22.66
N LYS A 694 -11.03 30.82 22.69
CA LYS A 694 -10.42 29.97 21.67
C LYS A 694 -11.01 28.55 21.69
N PHE A 695 -11.06 27.92 22.85
CA PHE A 695 -11.63 26.58 23.04
C PHE A 695 -13.05 26.46 22.47
N TYR A 696 -13.93 27.42 22.72
CA TYR A 696 -15.30 27.39 22.18
C TYR A 696 -15.39 27.64 20.67
N ASN A 697 -14.42 28.32 20.04
CA ASN A 697 -14.32 28.37 18.57
C ASN A 697 -13.86 27.03 17.99
N ASP A 698 -12.79 26.46 18.54
CA ASP A 698 -12.21 25.18 18.09
C ASP A 698 -13.23 24.03 18.26
N LEU A 699 -13.91 23.98 19.42
CA LEU A 699 -15.01 23.04 19.68
C LEU A 699 -16.21 23.29 18.76
N GLY A 700 -16.52 24.55 18.41
CA GLY A 700 -17.57 24.89 17.46
C GLY A 700 -17.33 24.31 16.07
N ALA A 701 -16.07 24.29 15.61
CA ALA A 701 -15.70 23.64 14.35
C ALA A 701 -15.86 22.10 14.42
N ILE A 702 -15.51 21.48 15.54
CA ILE A 702 -15.69 20.03 15.78
C ILE A 702 -17.19 19.67 15.80
N VAL A 703 -17.99 20.39 16.59
CA VAL A 703 -19.43 20.17 16.72
C VAL A 703 -20.17 20.41 15.40
N THR A 704 -19.70 21.35 14.57
CA THR A 704 -20.25 21.56 13.22
C THR A 704 -20.05 20.32 12.35
N ARG A 705 -18.85 19.71 12.34
CA ARG A 705 -18.58 18.47 11.61
C ARG A 705 -19.43 17.31 12.12
N PHE A 706 -19.45 17.08 13.43
CA PHE A 706 -20.28 16.06 14.09
C PHE A 706 -21.76 16.19 13.67
N ARG A 707 -22.35 17.39 13.73
CA ARG A 707 -23.74 17.64 13.33
C ARG A 707 -23.98 17.29 11.85
N ASP A 708 -23.05 17.61 10.97
CA ASP A 708 -23.19 17.37 9.54
C ASP A 708 -22.90 15.89 9.17
N GLU A 709 -22.04 15.19 9.93
CA GLU A 709 -21.93 13.72 9.93
C GLU A 709 -23.25 13.05 10.38
N CYS A 710 -23.89 13.54 11.45
CA CYS A 710 -25.23 13.08 11.86
C CYS A 710 -26.26 13.28 10.75
N ARG A 711 -26.27 14.44 10.08
CA ARG A 711 -27.19 14.71 8.95
C ARG A 711 -26.99 13.72 7.81
N ASN A 712 -25.74 13.46 7.43
CA ASN A 712 -25.40 12.50 6.37
C ASN A 712 -25.79 11.06 6.76
N PHE A 713 -25.51 10.64 7.99
CA PHE A 713 -25.93 9.34 8.51
C PHE A 713 -27.44 9.17 8.46
N VAL A 714 -28.20 10.13 9.01
CA VAL A 714 -29.68 10.09 9.02
C VAL A 714 -30.26 10.14 7.60
N TYR A 715 -29.64 10.88 6.68
CA TYR A 715 -30.06 10.88 5.27
C TYR A 715 -29.91 9.50 4.62
N THR A 716 -28.71 8.90 4.70
CA THR A 716 -28.44 7.55 4.17
C THR A 716 -29.38 6.52 4.79
N ARG A 717 -29.53 6.56 6.13
CA ARG A 717 -30.42 5.65 6.88
C ARG A 717 -31.89 5.83 6.50
N ARG A 718 -32.36 7.02 6.11
CA ARG A 718 -33.72 7.21 5.57
C ARG A 718 -33.84 6.65 4.15
N THR A 719 -32.85 6.81 3.29
CA THR A 719 -32.88 6.22 1.93
C THR A 719 -32.84 4.68 1.95
N GLU A 720 -32.04 4.07 2.82
CA GLU A 720 -32.07 2.62 3.09
C GLU A 720 -33.45 2.16 3.57
N GLY A 721 -34.04 2.88 4.52
CA GLY A 721 -35.37 2.55 5.07
C GLY A 721 -36.46 2.62 4.02
N GLN A 722 -36.45 3.65 3.16
CA GLN A 722 -37.39 3.79 2.04
C GLN A 722 -37.23 2.67 0.99
N ALA A 723 -36.00 2.24 0.70
CA ALA A 723 -35.74 1.10 -0.18
C ALA A 723 -36.32 -0.21 0.41
N LEU A 724 -36.06 -0.48 1.69
CA LEU A 724 -36.57 -1.68 2.38
C LEU A 724 -38.10 -1.66 2.56
N GLU A 725 -38.71 -0.51 2.81
CA GLU A 725 -40.17 -0.35 2.88
C GLU A 725 -40.81 -0.55 1.49
N SER A 726 -40.16 -0.07 0.42
CA SER A 726 -40.55 -0.34 -0.98
C SER A 726 -40.46 -1.84 -1.32
N ASP A 727 -39.33 -2.48 -1.07
CA ASP A 727 -39.11 -3.90 -1.39
C ASP A 727 -40.05 -4.82 -0.61
N LEU A 728 -40.29 -4.51 0.68
CA LEU A 728 -41.26 -5.23 1.49
C LEU A 728 -42.71 -5.01 1.02
N SER A 729 -43.05 -3.79 0.59
CA SER A 729 -44.37 -3.50 0.00
C SER A 729 -44.58 -4.28 -1.31
N ASN A 730 -43.57 -4.28 -2.20
CA ASN A 730 -43.57 -5.05 -3.45
C ASN A 730 -43.67 -6.56 -3.19
N ALA A 731 -42.95 -7.08 -2.19
CA ALA A 731 -43.02 -8.49 -1.80
C ALA A 731 -44.42 -8.87 -1.26
N MET A 732 -45.06 -8.01 -0.46
CA MET A 732 -46.42 -8.24 0.02
C MET A 732 -47.47 -8.13 -1.10
N ALA A 733 -47.31 -7.19 -2.03
CA ALA A 733 -48.18 -7.08 -3.21
C ALA A 733 -48.08 -8.32 -4.12
N GLY A 734 -46.85 -8.79 -4.39
CA GLY A 734 -46.61 -10.02 -5.14
C GLY A 734 -47.19 -11.27 -4.46
N MET A 735 -47.05 -11.36 -3.13
CA MET A 735 -47.62 -12.45 -2.34
C MET A 735 -49.17 -12.43 -2.35
N HIS A 736 -49.78 -11.25 -2.27
CA HIS A 736 -51.24 -11.11 -2.38
C HIS A 736 -51.75 -11.50 -3.77
N LEU A 737 -51.08 -11.05 -4.83
CA LEU A 737 -51.41 -11.44 -6.21
C LEU A 737 -51.25 -12.95 -6.43
N GLN A 738 -50.19 -13.57 -5.89
CA GLN A 738 -49.98 -15.02 -5.96
C GLN A 738 -51.06 -15.80 -5.20
N GLN A 739 -51.50 -15.32 -4.03
CA GLN A 739 -52.59 -15.91 -3.26
C GLN A 739 -53.94 -15.79 -4.00
N GLN A 740 -54.22 -14.63 -4.58
CA GLN A 740 -55.41 -14.39 -5.41
C GLN A 740 -55.43 -15.31 -6.64
N ASN A 741 -54.27 -15.50 -7.29
CA ASN A 741 -54.14 -16.37 -8.46
C ASN A 741 -54.21 -17.88 -8.10
N GLN A 742 -53.86 -18.26 -6.87
CA GLN A 742 -54.16 -19.61 -6.38
C GLN A 742 -55.66 -19.79 -6.12
N GLN A 743 -56.36 -18.78 -5.59
CA GLN A 743 -57.81 -18.85 -5.36
C GLN A 743 -58.61 -18.91 -6.67
N SER A 744 -58.21 -18.19 -7.72
CA SER A 744 -58.82 -18.33 -9.06
C SER A 744 -58.58 -19.72 -9.66
N LEU A 745 -57.36 -20.25 -9.63
CA LEU A 745 -57.05 -21.59 -10.12
C LEU A 745 -57.83 -22.69 -9.36
N ILE A 746 -58.05 -22.52 -8.05
CA ILE A 746 -58.90 -23.43 -7.26
C ILE A 746 -60.38 -23.31 -7.66
N SER A 747 -60.87 -22.11 -7.99
CA SER A 747 -62.27 -21.93 -8.43
C SER A 747 -62.51 -22.49 -9.83
N GLU A 748 -61.59 -22.31 -10.78
CA GLU A 748 -61.65 -22.94 -12.12
C GLU A 748 -61.61 -24.47 -12.03
N LYS A 749 -60.72 -25.03 -11.21
CA LYS A 749 -60.63 -26.48 -11.01
C LYS A 749 -61.91 -27.07 -10.42
N ASN A 750 -62.57 -26.35 -9.52
CA ASN A 750 -63.89 -26.73 -8.98
C ASN A 750 -65.03 -26.56 -10.00
N ALA A 751 -64.92 -25.62 -10.96
CA ALA A 751 -65.88 -25.48 -12.05
C ALA A 751 -65.77 -26.63 -13.06
N GLN A 752 -64.55 -26.98 -13.50
CA GLN A 752 -64.29 -28.08 -14.43
C GLN A 752 -64.70 -29.46 -13.87
N ALA A 753 -64.68 -29.63 -12.55
CA ALA A 753 -65.13 -30.86 -11.88
C ALA A 753 -66.65 -31.12 -11.98
N ARG A 754 -67.46 -30.17 -12.46
CA ARG A 754 -68.93 -30.30 -12.54
C ARG A 754 -69.49 -30.70 -13.91
N THR A 755 -68.65 -30.85 -14.95
CA THR A 755 -69.10 -30.94 -16.35
C THR A 755 -68.83 -32.29 -17.04
N GLN A 756 -68.87 -33.42 -16.30
CA GLN A 756 -68.78 -34.76 -16.90
C GLN A 756 -70.02 -35.64 -16.61
N GLN A 757 -70.97 -35.62 -17.55
CA GLN A 757 -71.93 -36.71 -17.79
C GLN A 757 -72.12 -36.90 -19.32
N PRO A 758 -72.15 -38.14 -19.87
CA PRO A 758 -72.15 -38.37 -21.31
C PRO A 758 -73.50 -38.89 -21.89
N GLN A 759 -73.94 -38.37 -23.04
CA GLN A 759 -74.88 -39.03 -23.98
C GLN A 759 -74.66 -38.53 -25.45
N PRO A 760 -75.16 -39.23 -26.51
CA PRO A 760 -74.49 -39.25 -27.82
C PRO A 760 -75.29 -38.85 -29.09
N GLN A 761 -74.54 -38.40 -30.12
CA GLN A 761 -74.72 -38.55 -31.59
C GLN A 761 -76.06 -38.19 -32.30
N GLN A 762 -76.02 -37.27 -33.30
CA GLN A 762 -76.28 -37.52 -34.75
C GLN A 762 -76.30 -36.24 -35.65
N HIS A 763 -75.55 -36.27 -36.77
CA HIS A 763 -75.95 -36.04 -38.19
C HIS A 763 -77.05 -35.00 -38.62
N VAL A 764 -76.94 -34.14 -39.68
CA VAL A 764 -75.86 -33.76 -40.66
C VAL A 764 -75.88 -32.22 -41.06
N PRO A 765 -76.02 -31.64 -42.32
CA PRO A 765 -75.75 -30.18 -42.60
C PRO A 765 -76.99 -29.46 -43.29
N PRO A 766 -76.90 -28.38 -44.14
CA PRO A 766 -75.82 -27.43 -44.49
C PRO A 766 -76.18 -25.91 -44.51
N THR A 767 -75.14 -25.04 -44.57
CA THR A 767 -75.12 -23.62 -45.04
C THR A 767 -75.97 -22.54 -44.32
N ALA A 768 -75.53 -21.28 -44.11
CA ALA A 768 -74.20 -20.64 -44.25
C ALA A 768 -74.09 -19.28 -43.49
N ARG A 769 -72.86 -18.91 -43.08
CA ARG A 769 -72.32 -17.55 -42.76
C ARG A 769 -73.03 -16.66 -41.70
N MET A 770 -72.36 -16.41 -40.56
CA MET A 770 -71.67 -15.13 -40.24
C MET A 770 -71.01 -15.14 -38.85
N VAL A 771 -69.79 -14.56 -38.73
CA VAL A 771 -69.08 -14.15 -37.47
C VAL A 771 -68.70 -15.35 -36.54
N GLU A 772 -67.61 -15.41 -35.77
CA GLU A 772 -66.53 -14.46 -35.42
C GLU A 772 -65.12 -15.07 -35.63
N GLY A 773 -64.05 -14.26 -35.56
CA GLY A 773 -62.69 -14.67 -35.95
C GLY A 773 -61.77 -15.10 -34.79
N ALA A 774 -60.99 -16.17 -34.99
CA ALA A 774 -59.95 -16.60 -34.06
C ALA A 774 -58.69 -15.72 -34.15
N ILE A 775 -58.10 -15.37 -33.00
CA ILE A 775 -56.94 -14.50 -32.90
C ILE A 775 -55.64 -15.32 -33.07
N ALA A 776 -54.86 -14.98 -34.10
CA ALA A 776 -53.45 -15.38 -34.22
C ALA A 776 -52.53 -14.18 -33.90
N ALA A 777 -51.34 -14.45 -33.34
CA ALA A 777 -50.47 -13.41 -32.80
C ALA A 777 -49.72 -12.59 -33.88
N PRO A 778 -49.59 -11.25 -33.73
CA PRO A 778 -48.79 -10.42 -34.62
C PRO A 778 -47.30 -10.38 -34.23
N THR A 779 -46.42 -10.22 -35.22
CA THR A 779 -44.98 -9.96 -35.05
C THR A 779 -44.67 -8.45 -35.07
N PRO A 780 -43.57 -7.99 -34.44
CA PRO A 780 -43.26 -6.57 -34.33
C PRO A 780 -42.55 -6.00 -35.58
N GLN A 781 -42.88 -4.75 -35.93
CA GLN A 781 -42.11 -3.91 -36.87
C GLN A 781 -41.59 -2.64 -36.17
N ARG A 782 -40.51 -2.06 -36.70
CA ARG A 782 -39.71 -1.00 -36.05
C ARG A 782 -39.70 0.30 -36.89
N PRO A 783 -40.25 1.41 -36.40
CA PRO A 783 -40.07 2.73 -37.02
C PRO A 783 -38.65 3.31 -36.80
N GLN A 784 -38.25 4.25 -37.65
CA GLN A 784 -37.03 5.05 -37.51
C GLN A 784 -37.32 6.39 -36.81
N ALA A 785 -36.28 7.04 -36.27
CA ALA A 785 -36.38 8.34 -35.61
C ALA A 785 -35.93 9.50 -36.51
N GLN A 786 -36.52 10.68 -36.33
CA GLN A 786 -36.02 11.98 -36.80
C GLN A 786 -35.86 12.93 -35.59
N PRO A 787 -34.90 13.88 -35.63
CA PRO A 787 -34.64 14.79 -34.51
C PRO A 787 -35.52 16.06 -34.52
N PRO A 788 -35.86 16.62 -33.35
CA PRO A 788 -36.48 17.95 -33.23
C PRO A 788 -35.46 19.10 -33.32
N PRO A 789 -35.90 20.35 -33.58
CA PRO A 789 -35.01 21.51 -33.78
C PRO A 789 -34.55 22.20 -32.50
N VAL A 790 -33.55 23.08 -32.64
CA VAL A 790 -33.00 23.93 -31.58
C VAL A 790 -33.64 25.32 -31.52
N THR A 791 -33.83 25.83 -30.30
CA THR A 791 -34.03 27.25 -29.97
C THR A 791 -33.34 27.55 -28.64
N ALA A 792 -32.76 28.74 -28.49
CA ALA A 792 -31.96 29.14 -27.33
C ALA A 792 -32.72 30.11 -26.39
N VAL A 793 -32.27 30.22 -25.13
CA VAL A 793 -32.25 31.45 -24.30
C VAL A 793 -31.42 31.21 -23.02
N GLN A 794 -31.06 32.30 -22.33
CA GLN A 794 -30.14 32.39 -21.20
C GLN A 794 -30.72 32.00 -19.82
N GLU A 795 -29.79 31.78 -18.88
CA GLU A 795 -29.89 32.01 -17.42
C GLU A 795 -30.63 31.00 -16.51
N SER A 796 -30.38 31.16 -15.20
CA SER A 796 -30.55 30.21 -14.09
C SER A 796 -31.27 30.92 -12.91
N PRO A 797 -31.66 30.29 -11.77
CA PRO A 797 -31.24 28.98 -11.23
C PRO A 797 -32.34 28.12 -10.54
N GLN A 798 -31.89 27.08 -9.82
CA GLN A 798 -32.54 26.32 -8.72
C GLN A 798 -33.30 24.99 -9.00
N THR A 799 -32.71 23.91 -8.44
CA THR A 799 -33.34 22.77 -7.70
C THR A 799 -34.08 21.61 -8.43
N VAL A 800 -34.10 20.47 -7.69
CA VAL A 800 -34.99 19.28 -7.77
C VAL A 800 -34.50 17.99 -8.48
N TRP A 801 -33.83 17.13 -7.69
CA TRP A 801 -34.02 15.67 -7.50
C TRP A 801 -34.25 14.66 -8.67
N GLN A 802 -33.30 13.70 -8.78
CA GLN A 802 -33.47 12.24 -9.01
C GLN A 802 -34.15 11.76 -10.34
N GLN A 803 -34.15 10.47 -10.75
CA GLN A 803 -33.78 9.19 -10.11
C GLN A 803 -33.09 8.23 -11.13
N GLY A 804 -32.68 7.01 -10.71
CA GLY A 804 -32.11 5.95 -11.57
C GLY A 804 -33.11 5.37 -12.59
N MET A 805 -32.91 4.29 -13.35
CA MET A 805 -31.94 3.19 -13.43
C MET A 805 -32.39 2.33 -14.68
N PRO A 806 -31.94 1.08 -14.98
CA PRO A 806 -31.61 0.73 -16.37
C PRO A 806 -32.59 -0.20 -17.09
N MET A 807 -32.30 -0.50 -18.36
CA MET A 807 -32.77 -1.71 -19.04
C MET A 807 -31.61 -2.53 -19.63
N VAL A 808 -31.65 -3.84 -19.39
CA VAL A 808 -30.92 -4.88 -20.12
C VAL A 808 -31.96 -5.73 -20.86
N PHE A 809 -31.67 -6.17 -22.08
CA PHE A 809 -32.53 -7.11 -22.82
C PHE A 809 -31.74 -8.35 -23.25
N ALA A 810 -32.43 -9.50 -23.26
CA ALA A 810 -31.83 -10.83 -23.42
C ALA A 810 -31.79 -11.32 -24.88
N GLY A 811 -31.00 -12.37 -25.13
CA GLY A 811 -31.01 -13.14 -26.37
C GLY A 811 -32.01 -14.32 -26.37
N PRO A 812 -32.05 -15.15 -27.43
CA PRO A 812 -33.03 -16.23 -27.57
C PRO A 812 -32.47 -17.68 -27.55
N LYS A 813 -33.24 -18.53 -26.87
CA LYS A 813 -33.66 -19.93 -27.15
C LYS A 813 -33.29 -20.59 -28.50
N ALA A 814 -33.38 -21.92 -28.70
CA ALA A 814 -33.37 -23.14 -27.84
C ALA A 814 -33.62 -24.37 -28.75
N ALA A 815 -33.28 -25.59 -28.30
CA ALA A 815 -33.77 -26.85 -28.87
C ALA A 815 -33.79 -27.96 -27.79
N ALA A 816 -34.58 -29.02 -27.97
CA ALA A 816 -34.77 -30.09 -26.96
C ALA A 816 -34.81 -31.49 -27.58
N GLY A 817 -34.46 -32.50 -26.79
CA GLY A 817 -34.55 -33.92 -27.13
C GLY A 817 -34.63 -34.79 -25.87
N THR A 818 -35.43 -35.85 -25.90
CA THR A 818 -35.77 -36.70 -24.73
C THR A 818 -35.15 -38.09 -24.84
N ASN A 819 -34.77 -38.73 -23.71
CA ASN A 819 -35.62 -39.70 -22.98
C ASN A 819 -34.85 -40.64 -22.00
N GLY A 820 -35.44 -40.96 -20.84
CA GLY A 820 -35.25 -42.22 -20.06
C GLY A 820 -34.02 -42.42 -19.15
N GLY A 821 -34.22 -43.00 -17.93
CA GLY A 821 -33.18 -43.80 -17.26
C GLY A 821 -32.93 -43.70 -15.73
N MET A 822 -33.92 -44.00 -14.87
CA MET A 822 -33.80 -44.65 -13.53
C MET A 822 -32.49 -44.58 -12.68
N ASN A 823 -32.56 -43.92 -11.51
CA ASN A 823 -32.44 -44.50 -10.13
C ASN A 823 -31.69 -43.64 -9.09
N GLY A 824 -32.09 -43.76 -7.81
CA GLY A 824 -31.22 -43.46 -6.66
C GLY A 824 -31.62 -42.28 -5.75
N ALA A 825 -32.44 -42.54 -4.73
CA ALA A 825 -32.51 -41.72 -3.51
C ALA A 825 -31.29 -42.04 -2.60
N THR A 826 -30.96 -41.36 -1.50
CA THR A 826 -31.71 -40.41 -0.65
C THR A 826 -30.73 -39.47 0.08
N ALA A 827 -31.22 -38.44 0.78
CA ALA A 827 -30.43 -37.61 1.71
C ALA A 827 -30.89 -37.80 3.17
N VAL A 828 -30.07 -37.36 4.15
CA VAL A 828 -30.30 -37.39 5.62
C VAL A 828 -30.21 -38.84 6.17
N ASP A 829 -29.49 -39.16 7.27
CA ASP A 829 -29.52 -38.57 8.61
C ASP A 829 -28.15 -38.56 9.33
N GLY A 830 -28.01 -37.73 10.36
CA GLY A 830 -26.79 -37.59 11.16
C GLY A 830 -26.90 -38.28 12.53
N ARG A 831 -26.21 -39.41 12.71
CA ARG A 831 -26.00 -40.02 14.03
C ARG A 831 -24.53 -40.37 14.28
N TRP A 832 -24.14 -40.17 15.54
CA TRP A 832 -22.79 -40.40 16.07
C TRP A 832 -22.55 -41.90 16.31
N GLU A 833 -21.37 -42.40 15.91
CA GLU A 833 -21.00 -43.81 16.06
C GLU A 833 -19.79 -43.96 17.02
N PRO A 834 -19.80 -44.86 18.02
CA PRO A 834 -18.80 -44.85 19.11
C PRO A 834 -17.43 -45.45 18.77
N SER A 835 -17.10 -45.66 17.49
CA SER A 835 -16.04 -46.57 17.03
C SER A 835 -14.63 -45.98 16.97
N LYS A 836 -14.44 -44.68 17.27
CA LYS A 836 -13.14 -43.97 17.15
C LYS A 836 -12.80 -43.20 18.43
N GLY A 837 -11.97 -43.80 19.28
CA GLY A 837 -11.65 -43.30 20.62
C GLY A 837 -10.64 -42.15 20.67
N LEU A 838 -10.81 -41.26 21.67
CA LEU A 838 -9.93 -40.13 21.98
C LEU A 838 -8.74 -40.54 22.87
N ARG A 839 -7.55 -39.99 22.61
CA ARG A 839 -6.48 -39.77 23.59
C ARG A 839 -5.74 -38.45 23.29
N PHE A 840 -5.31 -37.75 24.34
CA PHE A 840 -4.73 -36.40 24.28
C PHE A 840 -3.29 -36.38 24.83
N THR A 841 -2.38 -35.63 24.17
CA THR A 841 -1.20 -34.93 24.76
C THR A 841 -0.13 -35.82 25.45
N PRO A 842 1.05 -35.31 25.88
CA PRO A 842 1.63 -33.95 25.81
C PRO A 842 2.87 -33.88 24.88
N ARG A 843 3.65 -32.80 24.79
CA ARG A 843 3.73 -31.57 25.61
C ARG A 843 4.09 -30.35 24.75
#